data_AF-A0A1V5ZGG4-F1
#
_entry.id   AF-A0A1V5ZGG4-F1
#
_cell.length_a   1.000
_cell.length_b   1.000
_cell.length_c   1.000
_cell.angle_alpha   90.00
_cell.angle_beta   90.00
_cell.angle_gamma   90.00
#
_symmetry.space_group_name_H-M   'P 1'
#
loop_
_entity.id
_entity.type
_entity.pdbx_description
1 polymer ?
#
loop_
_entity_poly.entity_id
_entity_poly.type
_entity_poly.pdbx_seq_one_letter_code
_entity_poly.pdbx_strand_id
1 'polypeptide(L)'
;MKLLFRPNPERMRLKGDLNGLFRLLDGKYDTALRIEAILALGRMKTPAAVEELINLFSDTDYSIRNAASSSLVNIGSDAINPLIKALSTSDDQTGRMIHATLVSMGDKAAREIVNNIHMLQGIGYERAGYILNSMGIRIMPVLIDAYGTQDQTTVRFIEGLFETFGRSAVHPLINGLSHDNEEIRARLSAYLIILGSQIVGDLLGSCGQDDEWLRDLKFFIIGEIGKPALDSLYQALKDPNPVTSSMAQKVFLEFGESAIVPLISGLYDKDPEIRKVSENSLTRIGEPIIPHLLDEMSMRSETDREQIISVILHIGEPAIPYLIRCLNKSKGDRLKQMVQILSKMGAVTIPSLISSVREQADTSGLKDAFLAMGRIAFPFLEEASERERGKTAVFSLDLLRKIDPVRSIEPMITALYHPDNEVREAALANLVDSGEIAVPRLVQVLGSGNEEAVDLARIALVKNGEEAIPHLVDSLSDPMGANHALIQEILRENEVAAIPYLIPFMEPEKEGHDEAMALIREAGADATIPLVHAVPDSGPELQKEIKNYLTWLFNQDPRKFIAKLFSGQIPDAGLMFEIVHSSPGTVIPELIEIFQEDDGSRSLVAGDLLSRFGTDALPPFIDALKNESDEDRKLEITSFLIKIGEDAIPELIAALGDEDIAPYSMAALSAIGEPAVPALLPFLKSSDQVAQQYAIHALTRIGAPAAAALMSLMQEDEGLVPLISRILAGMGGSALPELIQELETLQSSGQEGSSRGIALMTLITEITLSNRDDLRHLFTIKNPVLATMFERIFISKGEQILTPLLDATMEEKAVPDMVSNIIASMHSPAQSAVTTLLKSVGPGDKRRIALLQVLGILKDPASAPVLYDALKDPDHDIRMVAIKELGKFGREALGPLTNAMEDPDPEVRAAAVESLGDIGLPVLDQLITALKDQDGAIRAAALKGISKIGEPGQFMLVQTLDDKDRKVRSAVAKLLEDTGWVPKYTTDRLSYLFAKEQFEDLIKIGPPSVDILARGLHDEDSGIRAKSREALAIISDSIQT
;
A
#
# COMPACT_ATOMS: atom_id res chain seq x y z
N MET A 1 -34.11 97.72 -28.01
CA MET A 1 -35.16 96.75 -28.41
C MET A 1 -34.76 95.26 -28.31
N LYS A 2 -33.61 94.87 -27.73
CA LYS A 2 -33.14 93.46 -27.66
C LYS A 2 -33.35 92.76 -26.28
N LEU A 3 -34.32 93.21 -25.48
CA LEU A 3 -34.48 92.81 -24.08
C LEU A 3 -35.84 92.12 -23.75
N LEU A 4 -36.61 91.66 -24.73
CA LEU A 4 -38.02 91.26 -24.48
C LEU A 4 -38.43 89.83 -24.88
N PHE A 5 -37.54 88.96 -25.33
CA PHE A 5 -37.91 87.56 -25.57
C PHE A 5 -36.87 86.62 -24.98
N ARG A 6 -37.09 86.20 -23.72
CA ARG A 6 -36.51 84.95 -23.23
C ARG A 6 -37.02 83.85 -24.17
N PRO A 7 -36.14 83.08 -24.83
CA PRO A 7 -36.56 81.91 -25.59
C PRO A 7 -37.45 81.04 -24.71
N ASN A 8 -38.55 80.53 -25.24
CA ASN A 8 -39.47 79.67 -24.49
C ASN A 8 -39.34 78.25 -25.06
N PRO A 9 -38.59 77.36 -24.38
CA PRO A 9 -38.35 76.01 -24.89
C PRO A 9 -39.63 75.18 -25.06
N GLU A 10 -40.62 75.36 -24.18
CA GLU A 10 -41.91 74.68 -24.32
C GLU A 10 -42.69 75.12 -25.57
N ARG A 11 -42.61 76.41 -25.92
CA ARG A 11 -43.22 76.89 -27.17
C ARG A 11 -42.49 76.35 -28.39
N MET A 12 -41.16 76.20 -28.33
CA MET A 12 -40.36 75.58 -29.39
C MET A 12 -40.68 74.09 -29.54
N ARG A 13 -40.85 73.38 -28.42
CA ARG A 13 -41.31 71.99 -28.36
C ARG A 13 -42.65 71.79 -29.07
N LEU A 14 -43.65 72.60 -28.72
CA LEU A 14 -44.99 72.55 -29.33
C LEU A 14 -44.99 72.86 -30.83
N LYS A 15 -43.96 73.57 -31.32
CA LYS A 15 -43.76 73.86 -32.75
C LYS A 15 -42.88 72.84 -33.47
N GLY A 16 -42.32 71.85 -32.76
CA GLY A 16 -41.37 70.90 -33.33
C GLY A 16 -40.01 71.51 -33.72
N ASP A 17 -39.63 72.65 -33.14
CA ASP A 17 -38.39 73.36 -33.47
C ASP A 17 -37.17 72.74 -32.76
N LEU A 18 -36.73 71.57 -33.24
CA LEU A 18 -35.59 70.83 -32.70
C LEU A 18 -34.28 71.63 -32.77
N ASN A 19 -34.02 72.29 -33.90
CA ASN A 19 -32.81 73.09 -34.12
C ASN A 19 -32.77 74.34 -33.24
N GLY A 20 -33.94 74.91 -32.90
CA GLY A 20 -34.06 75.98 -31.92
C GLY A 20 -33.70 75.49 -30.52
N LEU A 21 -34.18 74.31 -30.13
CA LEU A 21 -33.88 73.70 -28.83
C LEU A 21 -32.40 73.31 -28.70
N PHE A 22 -31.77 72.71 -29.72
CA PHE A 22 -30.34 72.41 -29.70
C PHE A 22 -29.47 73.65 -29.53
N ARG A 23 -29.84 74.76 -30.18
CA ARG A 23 -29.13 76.04 -29.99
C ARG A 23 -29.15 76.52 -28.54
N LEU A 24 -30.22 76.23 -27.79
CA LEU A 24 -30.33 76.63 -26.38
C LEU A 24 -29.52 75.74 -25.42
N LEU A 25 -28.88 74.67 -25.90
CA LEU A 25 -28.01 73.80 -25.08
C LEU A 25 -26.59 74.36 -24.92
N ASP A 26 -26.20 75.33 -25.76
CA ASP A 26 -24.90 76.01 -25.75
C ASP A 26 -24.61 76.66 -24.37
N GLY A 27 -23.37 76.52 -23.89
CA GLY A 27 -22.91 77.02 -22.59
C GLY A 27 -22.97 78.55 -22.43
N LYS A 28 -23.25 79.31 -23.50
CA LYS A 28 -23.50 80.76 -23.41
C LYS A 28 -24.84 81.12 -22.76
N TYR A 29 -25.77 80.17 -22.63
CA TYR A 29 -27.07 80.38 -21.97
C TYR A 29 -27.02 80.00 -20.50
N ASP A 30 -27.89 80.61 -19.68
CA ASP A 30 -27.97 80.32 -18.25
C ASP A 30 -28.47 78.89 -17.98
N THR A 31 -27.98 78.27 -16.90
CA THR A 31 -28.28 76.88 -16.51
C THR A 31 -29.78 76.58 -16.49
N ALA A 32 -30.61 77.51 -16.00
CA ALA A 32 -32.06 77.33 -15.92
C ALA A 32 -32.71 77.20 -17.31
N LEU A 33 -32.32 78.05 -18.28
CA LEU A 33 -32.83 77.98 -19.64
C LEU A 33 -32.34 76.72 -20.38
N ARG A 34 -31.07 76.32 -20.16
CA ARG A 34 -30.52 75.06 -20.70
C ARG A 34 -31.33 73.86 -20.18
N ILE A 35 -31.62 73.80 -18.88
CA ILE A 35 -32.45 72.74 -18.28
C ILE A 35 -33.87 72.74 -18.88
N GLU A 36 -34.52 73.90 -19.01
CA GLU A 36 -35.84 73.98 -19.66
C GLU A 36 -35.82 73.43 -21.09
N ALA A 37 -34.75 73.70 -21.86
CA ALA A 37 -34.57 73.16 -23.21
C ALA A 37 -34.31 71.65 -23.23
N ILE A 38 -33.49 71.15 -22.32
CA ILE A 38 -33.21 69.72 -22.15
C ILE A 38 -34.50 68.96 -21.83
N LEU A 39 -35.29 69.44 -20.85
CA LEU A 39 -36.55 68.81 -20.46
C LEU A 39 -37.59 68.88 -21.59
N ALA A 40 -37.62 69.98 -22.34
CA ALA A 40 -38.46 70.12 -23.52
C ALA A 40 -38.11 69.07 -24.59
N LEU A 41 -36.81 68.84 -24.87
CA LEU A 41 -36.34 67.79 -25.79
C LEU A 41 -36.77 66.39 -25.32
N GLY A 42 -36.63 66.08 -24.02
CA GLY A 42 -37.10 64.81 -23.46
C GLY A 42 -38.60 64.59 -23.64
N ARG A 43 -39.41 65.64 -23.45
CA ARG A 43 -40.88 65.59 -23.67
C ARG A 43 -41.27 65.47 -25.15
N MET A 44 -40.37 65.74 -26.10
CA MET A 44 -40.61 65.48 -27.52
C MET A 44 -40.56 63.99 -27.85
N LYS A 45 -39.84 63.20 -27.04
CA LYS A 45 -39.62 61.77 -27.29
C LYS A 45 -39.06 61.50 -28.69
N THR A 46 -38.09 62.30 -29.12
CA THR A 46 -37.50 62.20 -30.45
C THR A 46 -36.11 61.56 -30.38
N PRO A 47 -35.83 60.49 -31.15
CA PRO A 47 -34.51 59.85 -31.19
C PRO A 47 -33.39 60.80 -31.62
N ALA A 48 -33.72 61.81 -32.43
CA ALA A 48 -32.75 62.80 -32.93
C ALA A 48 -32.11 63.62 -31.81
N ALA A 49 -32.72 63.68 -30.62
CA ALA A 49 -32.16 64.39 -29.47
C ALA A 49 -31.21 63.53 -28.61
N VAL A 50 -31.15 62.21 -28.83
CA VAL A 50 -30.45 61.28 -27.93
C VAL A 50 -28.95 61.54 -27.87
N GLU A 51 -28.25 61.64 -29.01
CA GLU A 51 -26.80 61.87 -29.03
C GLU A 51 -26.43 63.20 -28.36
N GLU A 52 -27.18 64.26 -28.64
CA GLU A 52 -26.95 65.58 -28.06
C GLU A 52 -27.18 65.58 -26.54
N LEU A 53 -28.16 64.82 -26.06
CA LEU A 53 -28.41 64.66 -24.63
C LEU A 53 -27.33 63.81 -23.94
N ILE A 54 -26.78 62.78 -24.60
CA ILE A 54 -25.65 61.98 -24.09
C ILE A 54 -24.39 62.85 -23.96
N ASN A 55 -24.13 63.73 -24.93
CA ASN A 55 -23.00 64.66 -24.89
C ASN A 55 -23.04 65.60 -23.68
N LEU A 56 -24.23 65.91 -23.15
CA LEU A 56 -24.37 66.73 -21.95
C LEU A 56 -23.94 66.04 -20.65
N PHE A 57 -23.64 64.74 -20.66
CA PHE A 57 -23.10 64.05 -19.48
C PHE A 57 -21.65 64.46 -19.13
N SER A 58 -20.92 65.06 -20.07
CA SER A 58 -19.63 65.67 -19.79
C SER A 58 -19.73 67.12 -19.30
N ASP A 59 -20.94 67.70 -19.18
CA ASP A 59 -21.12 69.06 -18.66
C ASP A 59 -20.65 69.17 -17.20
N THR A 60 -20.08 70.31 -16.81
CA THR A 60 -19.56 70.53 -15.46
C THR A 60 -20.68 70.65 -14.42
N ASP A 61 -21.86 71.14 -14.80
CA ASP A 61 -23.01 71.31 -13.90
C ASP A 61 -23.80 70.01 -13.74
N TYR A 62 -23.88 69.51 -12.50
CA TYR A 62 -24.62 68.29 -12.18
C TYR A 62 -26.11 68.38 -12.52
N SER A 63 -26.71 69.56 -12.39
CA SER A 63 -28.13 69.79 -12.68
C SER A 63 -28.45 69.60 -14.16
N ILE A 64 -27.50 69.97 -15.03
CA ILE A 64 -27.61 69.77 -16.49
C ILE A 64 -27.50 68.28 -16.82
N ARG A 65 -26.51 67.58 -16.24
CA ARG A 65 -26.36 66.14 -16.41
C ARG A 65 -27.60 65.38 -15.96
N ASN A 66 -28.16 65.74 -14.81
CA ASN A 66 -29.35 65.12 -14.26
C ASN A 66 -30.61 65.41 -15.10
N ALA A 67 -30.75 66.64 -15.61
CA ALA A 67 -31.82 66.99 -16.55
C ALA A 67 -31.70 66.19 -17.85
N ALA A 68 -30.49 66.02 -18.39
CA ALA A 68 -30.24 65.22 -19.59
C ALA A 68 -30.59 63.75 -19.37
N SER A 69 -30.20 63.19 -18.23
CA SER A 69 -30.56 61.84 -17.81
C SER A 69 -32.09 61.67 -17.73
N SER A 70 -32.78 62.57 -17.02
CA SER A 70 -34.25 62.56 -16.90
C SER A 70 -34.95 62.66 -18.27
N SER A 71 -34.40 63.45 -19.18
CA SER A 71 -34.90 63.57 -20.55
C SER A 71 -34.71 62.31 -21.38
N LEU A 72 -33.55 61.64 -21.26
CA LEU A 72 -33.28 60.35 -21.90
C LEU A 72 -34.21 59.25 -21.39
N VAL A 73 -34.47 59.20 -20.07
CA VAL A 73 -35.47 58.30 -19.47
C VAL A 73 -36.86 58.55 -20.06
N ASN A 74 -37.24 59.82 -20.26
CA ASN A 74 -38.54 60.18 -20.82
C ASN A 74 -38.66 59.85 -22.32
N ILE A 75 -37.56 59.89 -23.08
CA ILE A 75 -37.49 59.40 -24.46
C ILE A 75 -37.78 57.89 -24.50
N GLY A 76 -37.21 57.13 -23.56
CA GLY A 76 -37.49 55.70 -23.42
C GLY A 76 -36.60 54.83 -24.31
N SER A 77 -37.16 53.80 -24.95
CA SER A 77 -36.41 52.72 -25.63
C SER A 77 -35.38 53.21 -26.65
N ASP A 78 -35.70 54.29 -27.37
CA ASP A 78 -34.83 54.82 -28.43
C ASP A 78 -33.50 55.38 -27.89
N ALA A 79 -33.42 55.65 -26.58
CA ALA A 79 -32.19 56.09 -25.93
C ALA A 79 -31.28 54.94 -25.46
N ILE A 80 -31.80 53.71 -25.32
CA ILE A 80 -31.10 52.61 -24.64
C ILE A 80 -29.87 52.13 -25.43
N ASN A 81 -30.04 51.77 -26.71
CA ASN A 81 -28.93 51.26 -27.53
C ASN A 81 -27.81 52.29 -27.75
N PRO A 82 -28.10 53.58 -28.00
CA PRO A 82 -27.08 54.63 -28.00
C PRO A 82 -26.33 54.75 -26.67
N LEU A 83 -27.01 54.64 -25.53
CA LEU A 83 -26.40 54.65 -24.20
C LEU A 83 -25.49 53.43 -23.98
N ILE A 84 -25.92 52.23 -24.39
CA ILE A 84 -25.12 51.00 -24.31
C ILE A 84 -23.83 51.14 -25.12
N LYS A 85 -23.94 51.61 -26.37
CA LYS A 85 -22.77 51.81 -27.24
C LYS A 85 -21.76 52.79 -26.63
N ALA A 86 -22.24 53.81 -25.92
CA ALA A 86 -21.39 54.80 -25.28
C ALA A 86 -20.63 54.27 -24.05
N LEU A 87 -21.04 53.14 -23.44
CA LEU A 87 -20.40 52.56 -22.24
C LEU A 87 -18.91 52.24 -22.46
N SER A 88 -18.58 51.74 -23.65
CA SER A 88 -17.23 51.31 -24.02
C SER A 88 -16.27 52.50 -24.27
N THR A 89 -16.80 53.66 -24.64
CA THR A 89 -16.01 54.82 -25.08
C THR A 89 -16.07 56.00 -24.11
N SER A 90 -16.92 55.95 -23.08
CA SER A 90 -17.13 57.06 -22.16
C SER A 90 -16.08 57.13 -21.05
N ASP A 91 -15.73 58.34 -20.63
CA ASP A 91 -14.94 58.58 -19.43
C ASP A 91 -15.70 58.17 -18.15
N ASP A 92 -15.05 58.24 -16.99
CA ASP A 92 -15.63 57.79 -15.73
C ASP A 92 -16.86 58.60 -15.30
N GLN A 93 -16.87 59.92 -15.52
CA GLN A 93 -18.01 60.77 -15.19
C GLN A 93 -19.22 60.46 -16.07
N THR A 94 -19.01 60.39 -17.39
CA THR A 94 -20.07 60.09 -18.36
C THR A 94 -20.58 58.67 -18.14
N GLY A 95 -19.68 57.72 -17.89
CA GLY A 95 -20.04 56.34 -17.55
C GLY A 95 -20.95 56.23 -16.32
N ARG A 96 -20.70 57.02 -15.27
CA ARG A 96 -21.58 57.09 -14.08
C ARG A 96 -22.98 57.64 -14.40
N MET A 97 -23.08 58.65 -15.26
CA MET A 97 -24.37 59.19 -15.70
C MET A 97 -25.13 58.19 -16.58
N ILE A 98 -24.44 57.49 -17.49
CA ILE A 98 -25.03 56.42 -18.30
C ILE A 98 -25.53 55.30 -17.39
N HIS A 99 -24.75 54.88 -16.40
CA HIS A 99 -25.14 53.88 -15.39
C HIS A 99 -26.44 54.26 -14.69
N ALA A 100 -26.51 55.44 -14.07
CA ALA A 100 -27.70 55.90 -13.35
C ALA A 100 -28.93 55.99 -14.28
N THR A 101 -28.72 56.44 -15.52
CA THR A 101 -29.80 56.55 -16.52
C THR A 101 -30.32 55.16 -16.88
N LEU A 102 -29.45 54.22 -17.25
CA LEU A 102 -29.86 52.86 -17.62
C LEU A 102 -30.52 52.11 -16.45
N VAL A 103 -30.02 52.26 -15.22
CA VAL A 103 -30.66 51.69 -14.01
C VAL A 103 -32.09 52.22 -13.85
N SER A 104 -32.32 53.53 -14.04
CA SER A 104 -33.66 54.11 -13.92
C SER A 104 -34.64 53.69 -15.03
N MET A 105 -34.12 53.18 -16.17
CA MET A 105 -34.93 52.66 -17.27
C MET A 105 -35.38 51.20 -17.05
N GLY A 106 -34.83 50.52 -16.03
CA GLY A 106 -35.30 49.22 -15.54
C GLY A 106 -35.19 48.08 -16.56
N ASP A 107 -36.16 47.17 -16.53
CA ASP A 107 -36.14 45.88 -17.26
C ASP A 107 -35.93 46.02 -18.78
N LYS A 108 -36.39 47.13 -19.38
CA LYS A 108 -36.17 47.38 -20.82
C LYS A 108 -34.69 47.60 -21.12
N ALA A 109 -33.99 48.34 -20.27
CA ALA A 109 -32.55 48.52 -20.40
C ALA A 109 -31.81 47.22 -20.10
N ALA A 110 -32.25 46.46 -19.09
CA ALA A 110 -31.64 45.16 -18.78
C ALA A 110 -31.66 44.19 -19.98
N ARG A 111 -32.82 44.05 -20.65
CA ARG A 111 -32.96 43.18 -21.84
C ARG A 111 -32.01 43.59 -22.97
N GLU A 112 -31.98 44.88 -23.30
CA GLU A 112 -31.11 45.38 -24.38
C GLU A 112 -29.62 45.26 -24.03
N ILE A 113 -29.22 45.45 -22.76
CA ILE A 113 -27.84 45.25 -22.32
C ILE A 113 -27.42 43.80 -22.53
N VAL A 114 -28.25 42.85 -22.09
CA VAL A 114 -27.95 41.41 -22.23
C VAL A 114 -27.87 41.01 -23.71
N ASN A 115 -28.81 41.47 -24.54
CA ASN A 115 -28.81 41.18 -25.99
C ASN A 115 -27.57 41.72 -26.72
N ASN A 116 -26.97 42.81 -26.23
CA ASN A 116 -25.83 43.47 -26.87
C ASN A 116 -24.48 43.18 -26.18
N ILE A 117 -24.41 42.26 -25.21
CA ILE A 117 -23.19 42.05 -24.42
C ILE A 117 -21.99 41.60 -25.28
N HIS A 118 -22.23 40.81 -26.33
CA HIS A 118 -21.20 40.39 -27.30
C HIS A 118 -20.54 41.56 -28.06
N MET A 119 -21.20 42.71 -28.12
CA MET A 119 -20.68 43.94 -28.75
C MET A 119 -19.84 44.79 -27.78
N LEU A 120 -19.90 44.50 -26.47
CA LEU A 120 -19.19 45.24 -25.43
C LEU A 120 -17.86 44.55 -25.13
N GLN A 121 -16.76 45.31 -25.17
CA GLN A 121 -15.42 44.81 -24.85
C GLN A 121 -14.76 45.66 -23.76
N GLY A 122 -13.84 45.06 -23.01
CA GLY A 122 -13.09 45.71 -21.94
C GLY A 122 -13.99 46.39 -20.92
N ILE A 123 -13.79 47.69 -20.70
CA ILE A 123 -14.51 48.49 -19.70
C ILE A 123 -16.04 48.48 -19.93
N GLY A 124 -16.50 48.39 -21.18
CA GLY A 124 -17.94 48.37 -21.50
C GLY A 124 -18.64 47.12 -20.94
N TYR A 125 -17.96 45.97 -21.01
CA TYR A 125 -18.46 44.69 -20.50
C TYR A 125 -18.57 44.70 -18.97
N GLU A 126 -17.55 45.20 -18.27
CA GLU A 126 -17.55 45.34 -16.81
C GLU A 126 -18.64 46.30 -16.33
N ARG A 127 -18.78 47.46 -17.00
CA ARG A 127 -19.82 48.45 -16.67
C ARG A 127 -21.22 47.89 -16.88
N ALA A 128 -21.46 47.14 -17.95
CA ALA A 128 -22.74 46.45 -18.18
C ALA A 128 -23.08 45.50 -17.01
N GLY A 129 -22.10 44.72 -16.54
CA GLY A 129 -22.28 43.85 -15.38
C GLY A 129 -22.64 44.63 -14.12
N TYR A 130 -21.93 45.75 -13.86
CA TYR A 130 -22.20 46.61 -12.72
C TYR A 130 -23.59 47.27 -12.78
N ILE A 131 -24.06 47.67 -13.97
CA ILE A 131 -25.41 48.20 -14.18
C ILE A 131 -26.47 47.15 -13.82
N LEU A 132 -26.34 45.95 -14.38
CA LEU A 132 -27.30 44.86 -14.15
C LEU A 132 -27.32 44.43 -12.69
N ASN A 133 -26.16 44.32 -12.04
CA ASN A 133 -26.07 44.03 -10.61
C ASN A 133 -26.75 45.12 -9.76
N SER A 134 -26.59 46.39 -10.15
CA SER A 134 -27.24 47.53 -9.45
C SER A 134 -28.76 47.53 -9.56
N MET A 135 -29.33 46.88 -10.57
CA MET A 135 -30.78 46.71 -10.71
C MET A 135 -31.35 45.64 -9.76
N GLY A 136 -30.49 44.83 -9.14
CA GLY A 136 -30.83 43.86 -8.09
C GLY A 136 -31.62 42.64 -8.60
N ILE A 137 -32.15 41.84 -7.68
CA ILE A 137 -32.78 40.54 -7.99
C ILE A 137 -34.01 40.64 -8.92
N ARG A 138 -34.58 41.84 -9.11
CA ARG A 138 -35.74 42.07 -9.97
C ARG A 138 -35.48 41.75 -11.44
N ILE A 139 -34.22 41.78 -11.87
CA ILE A 139 -33.86 41.46 -13.26
C ILE A 139 -33.69 39.96 -13.51
N MET A 140 -33.81 39.10 -12.49
CA MET A 140 -33.64 37.65 -12.67
C MET A 140 -34.53 37.04 -13.77
N PRO A 141 -35.82 37.41 -13.93
CA PRO A 141 -36.62 36.92 -15.04
C PRO A 141 -36.02 37.29 -16.41
N VAL A 142 -35.47 38.50 -16.55
CA VAL A 142 -34.81 38.95 -17.79
C VAL A 142 -33.55 38.13 -18.06
N LEU A 143 -32.75 37.85 -17.03
CA LEU A 143 -31.55 37.04 -17.16
C LEU A 143 -31.87 35.58 -17.50
N ILE A 144 -32.89 35.00 -16.86
CA ILE A 144 -33.37 33.65 -17.11
C ILE A 144 -33.91 33.53 -18.54
N ASP A 145 -34.74 34.48 -18.98
CA ASP A 145 -35.27 34.52 -20.36
C ASP A 145 -34.12 34.57 -21.40
N ALA A 146 -33.08 35.36 -21.12
CA ALA A 146 -31.92 35.48 -22.00
C ALA A 146 -30.94 34.31 -21.88
N TYR A 147 -31.05 33.49 -20.84
CA TYR A 147 -30.14 32.38 -20.58
C TYR A 147 -30.27 31.25 -21.60
N GLY A 148 -31.31 31.24 -22.43
CA GLY A 148 -31.48 30.30 -23.56
C GLY A 148 -30.75 30.70 -24.86
N THR A 149 -29.94 31.77 -24.86
CA THR A 149 -29.23 32.26 -26.07
C THR A 149 -28.16 31.29 -26.61
N GLN A 150 -27.87 31.32 -27.91
CA GLN A 150 -26.77 30.53 -28.48
C GLN A 150 -25.39 31.18 -28.28
N ASP A 151 -25.33 32.47 -27.93
CA ASP A 151 -24.06 33.16 -27.71
C ASP A 151 -23.43 32.80 -26.36
N GLN A 152 -22.34 32.03 -26.40
CA GLN A 152 -21.60 31.59 -25.21
C GLN A 152 -21.04 32.75 -24.38
N THR A 153 -20.73 33.89 -25.01
CA THR A 153 -20.25 35.09 -24.30
C THR A 153 -21.34 35.61 -23.36
N THR A 154 -22.56 35.71 -23.87
CA THR A 154 -23.74 36.09 -23.08
C THR A 154 -24.03 35.09 -21.96
N VAL A 155 -23.94 33.78 -22.24
CA VAL A 155 -24.16 32.73 -21.23
C VAL A 155 -23.18 32.88 -20.06
N ARG A 156 -21.88 32.98 -20.33
CA ARG A 156 -20.84 33.16 -19.30
C ARG A 156 -21.05 34.43 -18.49
N PHE A 157 -21.46 35.51 -19.15
CA PHE A 157 -21.77 36.78 -18.49
C PHE A 157 -22.96 36.65 -17.53
N ILE A 158 -24.03 35.98 -17.96
CA ILE A 158 -25.21 35.72 -17.12
C ILE A 158 -24.85 34.83 -15.92
N GLU A 159 -24.07 33.76 -16.12
CA GLU A 159 -23.60 32.89 -15.03
C GLU A 159 -22.74 33.65 -14.01
N GLY A 160 -21.88 34.55 -14.48
CA GLY A 160 -21.11 35.44 -13.61
C GLY A 160 -22.00 36.40 -12.80
N LEU A 161 -23.11 36.87 -13.38
CA LEU A 161 -24.10 37.65 -12.64
C LEU A 161 -24.87 36.80 -11.61
N PHE A 162 -25.26 35.57 -11.95
CA PHE A 162 -25.87 34.65 -10.99
C PHE A 162 -24.96 34.40 -9.79
N GLU A 163 -23.65 34.22 -10.02
CA GLU A 163 -22.62 34.10 -8.97
C GLU A 163 -22.55 35.38 -8.13
N THR A 164 -22.59 36.55 -8.77
CA THR A 164 -22.55 37.86 -8.09
C THR A 164 -23.79 38.08 -7.19
N PHE A 165 -24.97 37.62 -7.62
CA PHE A 165 -26.19 37.64 -6.81
C PHE A 165 -26.19 36.60 -5.68
N GLY A 166 -25.37 35.56 -5.80
CA GLY A 166 -25.16 34.53 -4.79
C GLY A 166 -26.47 33.86 -4.36
N ARG A 167 -26.68 33.70 -3.05
CA ARG A 167 -27.85 32.97 -2.51
C ARG A 167 -29.20 33.55 -2.90
N SER A 168 -29.24 34.86 -3.19
CA SER A 168 -30.48 35.52 -3.59
C SER A 168 -31.01 35.06 -4.95
N ALA A 169 -30.13 34.54 -5.83
CA ALA A 169 -30.50 34.01 -7.14
C ALA A 169 -31.13 32.60 -7.08
N VAL A 170 -30.89 31.82 -6.02
CA VAL A 170 -31.27 30.40 -5.99
C VAL A 170 -32.78 30.19 -6.15
N HIS A 171 -33.62 30.88 -5.37
CA HIS A 171 -35.07 30.74 -5.50
C HIS A 171 -35.61 31.12 -6.89
N PRO A 172 -35.23 32.28 -7.48
CA PRO A 172 -35.59 32.60 -8.86
C PRO A 172 -35.16 31.53 -9.87
N LEU A 173 -33.96 30.97 -9.74
CA LEU A 173 -33.46 29.91 -10.64
C LEU A 173 -34.25 28.62 -10.49
N ILE A 174 -34.57 28.20 -9.26
CA ILE A 174 -35.43 27.03 -9.00
C ILE A 174 -36.83 27.23 -9.58
N ASN A 175 -37.42 28.40 -9.41
CA ASN A 175 -38.72 28.73 -10.02
C ASN A 175 -38.63 28.70 -11.56
N GLY A 176 -37.49 29.11 -12.12
CA GLY A 176 -37.20 29.05 -13.55
C GLY A 176 -37.19 27.63 -14.13
N LEU A 177 -37.11 26.56 -13.31
CA LEU A 177 -37.28 25.19 -13.79
C LEU A 177 -38.67 24.90 -14.35
N SER A 178 -39.68 25.72 -13.99
CA SER A 178 -41.03 25.65 -14.55
C SER A 178 -41.19 26.41 -15.88
N HIS A 179 -40.10 26.94 -16.45
CA HIS A 179 -40.15 27.74 -17.67
C HIS A 179 -40.53 26.90 -18.91
N ASP A 180 -41.31 27.46 -19.84
CA ASP A 180 -41.83 26.74 -21.01
C ASP A 180 -40.74 26.32 -22.01
N ASN A 181 -39.66 27.10 -22.08
CA ASN A 181 -38.49 26.81 -22.93
C ASN A 181 -37.57 25.75 -22.30
N GLU A 182 -37.46 24.61 -22.98
CA GLU A 182 -36.61 23.49 -22.59
C GLU A 182 -35.12 23.83 -22.45
N GLU A 183 -34.59 24.66 -23.34
CA GLU A 183 -33.18 25.09 -23.29
C GLU A 183 -32.87 25.82 -21.98
N ILE A 184 -33.79 26.69 -21.56
CA ILE A 184 -33.66 27.43 -20.31
C ILE A 184 -33.73 26.46 -19.13
N ARG A 185 -34.72 25.56 -19.11
CA ARG A 185 -34.86 24.55 -18.03
C ARG A 185 -33.60 23.72 -17.88
N ALA A 186 -33.05 23.25 -18.99
CA ALA A 186 -31.91 22.36 -18.98
C ALA A 186 -30.62 23.08 -18.56
N ARG A 187 -30.39 24.33 -19.01
CA ARG A 187 -29.25 25.13 -18.52
C ARG A 187 -29.39 25.49 -17.05
N LEU A 188 -30.59 25.87 -16.61
CA LEU A 188 -30.85 26.12 -15.18
C LEU A 188 -30.59 24.86 -14.36
N SER A 189 -31.02 23.69 -14.84
CA SER A 189 -30.74 22.40 -14.20
C SER A 189 -29.24 22.16 -14.10
N ALA A 190 -28.49 22.33 -15.20
CA ALA A 190 -27.04 22.18 -15.21
C ALA A 190 -26.33 23.15 -14.25
N TYR A 191 -26.75 24.42 -14.23
CA TYR A 191 -26.22 25.43 -13.33
C TYR A 191 -26.51 25.11 -11.85
N LEU A 192 -27.74 24.67 -11.55
CA LEU A 192 -28.13 24.24 -10.20
C LEU A 192 -27.33 23.01 -9.74
N ILE A 193 -27.04 22.05 -10.62
CA ILE A 193 -26.14 20.92 -10.32
C ILE A 193 -24.73 21.43 -9.97
N ILE A 194 -24.21 22.41 -10.71
CA ILE A 194 -22.88 23.02 -10.44
C ILE A 194 -22.85 23.71 -9.06
N LEU A 195 -23.95 24.34 -8.63
CA LEU A 195 -24.04 24.93 -7.29
C LEU A 195 -23.92 23.88 -6.18
N GLY A 196 -24.23 22.61 -6.45
CA GLY A 196 -23.97 21.49 -5.57
C GLY A 196 -24.89 21.43 -4.34
N SER A 197 -24.37 20.88 -3.24
CA SER A 197 -25.15 20.51 -2.04
C SER A 197 -25.92 21.67 -1.40
N GLN A 198 -25.44 22.90 -1.56
CA GLN A 198 -26.03 24.06 -0.90
C GLN A 198 -27.49 24.32 -1.31
N ILE A 199 -27.93 23.90 -2.50
CA ILE A 199 -29.29 24.16 -2.99
C ILE A 199 -30.27 23.01 -2.71
N VAL A 200 -29.79 21.86 -2.22
CA VAL A 200 -30.59 20.64 -2.05
C VAL A 200 -31.79 20.89 -1.13
N GLY A 201 -31.57 21.60 -0.01
CA GLY A 201 -32.66 21.98 0.90
C GLY A 201 -33.73 22.87 0.24
N ASP A 202 -33.33 23.79 -0.64
CA ASP A 202 -34.26 24.70 -1.34
C ASP A 202 -35.07 23.96 -2.41
N LEU A 203 -34.44 23.02 -3.13
CA LEU A 203 -35.11 22.14 -4.08
C LEU A 203 -36.17 21.28 -3.37
N LEU A 204 -35.78 20.63 -2.28
CA LEU A 204 -36.67 19.77 -1.49
C LEU A 204 -37.81 20.55 -0.83
N GLY A 205 -37.53 21.72 -0.27
CA GLY A 205 -38.54 22.58 0.37
C GLY A 205 -39.60 23.12 -0.59
N SER A 206 -39.29 23.20 -1.89
CA SER A 206 -40.24 23.66 -2.92
C SER A 206 -41.07 22.53 -3.55
N CYS A 207 -40.73 21.26 -3.34
CA CYS A 207 -41.41 20.09 -3.92
C CYS A 207 -42.91 19.98 -3.58
N GLY A 208 -43.33 20.54 -2.44
CA GLY A 208 -44.71 20.42 -1.97
C GLY A 208 -45.76 21.01 -2.91
N GLN A 209 -45.40 22.03 -3.70
CA GLN A 209 -46.32 22.73 -4.63
C GLN A 209 -46.15 22.30 -6.08
N ASP A 210 -45.15 21.48 -6.38
CA ASP A 210 -44.81 21.06 -7.74
C ASP A 210 -45.75 19.96 -8.24
N ASP A 211 -45.89 19.86 -9.57
CA ASP A 211 -46.49 18.70 -10.24
C ASP A 211 -45.51 17.51 -10.29
N GLU A 212 -46.00 16.36 -10.74
CA GLU A 212 -45.22 15.11 -10.77
C GLU A 212 -43.97 15.25 -11.66
N TRP A 213 -44.10 15.91 -12.80
CA TRP A 213 -43.00 16.13 -13.74
C TRP A 213 -41.89 17.01 -13.14
N LEU A 214 -42.25 18.15 -12.55
CA LEU A 214 -41.27 19.07 -11.96
C LEU A 214 -40.60 18.44 -10.72
N ARG A 215 -41.34 17.62 -9.97
CA ARG A 215 -40.77 16.80 -8.89
C ARG A 215 -39.72 15.83 -9.40
N ASP A 216 -39.99 15.10 -10.47
CA ASP A 216 -39.03 14.17 -11.06
C ASP A 216 -37.80 14.90 -11.66
N LEU A 217 -37.96 16.11 -12.19
CA LEU A 217 -36.82 16.94 -12.61
C LEU A 217 -35.96 17.38 -11.40
N LYS A 218 -36.57 17.85 -10.31
CA LYS A 218 -35.83 18.23 -9.10
C LYS A 218 -35.14 17.02 -8.46
N PHE A 219 -35.80 15.88 -8.47
CA PHE A 219 -35.26 14.60 -8.07
C PHE A 219 -33.98 14.26 -8.86
N PHE A 220 -34.05 14.36 -10.19
CA PHE A 220 -32.91 14.15 -11.08
C PHE A 220 -31.75 15.11 -10.76
N ILE A 221 -32.03 16.41 -10.59
CA ILE A 221 -31.01 17.41 -10.23
C ILE A 221 -30.29 17.03 -8.92
N ILE A 222 -31.04 16.60 -7.90
CA ILE A 222 -30.44 16.20 -6.61
C ILE A 222 -29.62 14.92 -6.75
N GLY A 223 -30.07 13.95 -7.56
CA GLY A 223 -29.29 12.76 -7.88
C GLY A 223 -27.95 13.11 -8.54
N GLU A 224 -27.96 14.01 -9.53
CA GLU A 224 -26.77 14.48 -10.24
C GLU A 224 -25.80 15.31 -9.37
N ILE A 225 -26.28 15.97 -8.31
CA ILE A 225 -25.40 16.65 -7.34
C ILE A 225 -24.46 15.64 -6.65
N GLY A 226 -24.85 14.38 -6.55
CA GLY A 226 -23.96 13.33 -6.08
C GLY A 226 -23.85 13.25 -4.54
N LYS A 227 -22.77 12.61 -4.07
CA LYS A 227 -22.43 12.43 -2.65
C LYS A 227 -22.59 13.69 -1.77
N PRO A 228 -22.25 14.91 -2.24
CA PRO A 228 -22.44 16.13 -1.46
C PRO A 228 -23.88 16.37 -0.98
N ALA A 229 -24.90 15.81 -1.66
CA ALA A 229 -26.30 15.97 -1.27
C ALA A 229 -26.70 15.13 -0.04
N LEU A 230 -25.93 14.11 0.34
CA LEU A 230 -26.33 13.08 1.31
C LEU A 230 -26.69 13.66 2.69
N ASP A 231 -25.91 14.60 3.22
CA ASP A 231 -26.22 15.21 4.52
C ASP A 231 -27.53 16.00 4.50
N SER A 232 -27.75 16.76 3.42
CA SER A 232 -28.97 17.55 3.24
C SER A 232 -30.19 16.66 3.05
N LEU A 233 -30.04 15.57 2.29
CA LEU A 233 -31.05 14.54 2.14
C LEU A 233 -31.37 13.87 3.47
N TYR A 234 -30.37 13.59 4.30
CA TYR A 234 -30.57 12.98 5.63
C TYR A 234 -31.40 13.89 6.53
N GLN A 235 -31.14 15.21 6.50
CA GLN A 235 -31.97 16.17 7.22
C GLN A 235 -33.39 16.23 6.64
N ALA A 236 -33.55 16.10 5.32
CA ALA A 236 -34.87 16.10 4.69
C ALA A 236 -35.72 14.85 5.00
N LEU A 237 -35.10 13.72 5.37
CA LEU A 237 -35.84 12.57 5.91
C LEU A 237 -36.61 12.91 7.19
N LYS A 238 -36.06 13.85 7.99
CA LYS A 238 -36.65 14.37 9.23
C LYS A 238 -37.71 15.46 8.99
N ASP A 239 -37.94 15.85 7.74
CA ASP A 239 -38.88 16.92 7.42
C ASP A 239 -40.32 16.46 7.71
N PRO A 240 -41.13 17.26 8.45
CA PRO A 240 -42.51 16.91 8.75
C PRO A 240 -43.41 16.87 7.50
N ASN A 241 -42.99 17.46 6.38
CA ASN A 241 -43.72 17.40 5.12
C ASN A 241 -43.54 16.02 4.46
N PRO A 242 -44.63 15.24 4.28
CA PRO A 242 -44.55 13.89 3.73
C PRO A 242 -44.04 13.87 2.28
N VAL A 243 -44.25 14.94 1.50
CA VAL A 243 -43.74 15.06 0.12
C VAL A 243 -42.22 15.18 0.15
N THR A 244 -41.69 16.02 1.04
CA THR A 244 -40.24 16.23 1.22
C THR A 244 -39.55 14.96 1.70
N SER A 245 -40.10 14.32 2.73
CA SER A 245 -39.54 13.07 3.27
C SER A 245 -39.61 11.92 2.25
N SER A 246 -40.74 11.75 1.54
CA SER A 246 -40.87 10.74 0.48
C SER A 246 -39.92 10.99 -0.69
N MET A 247 -39.68 12.24 -1.05
CA MET A 247 -38.71 12.59 -2.09
C MET A 247 -37.29 12.23 -1.65
N ALA A 248 -36.90 12.62 -0.43
CA ALA A 248 -35.60 12.29 0.14
C ALA A 248 -35.38 10.76 0.20
N GLN A 249 -36.42 9.98 0.55
CA GLN A 249 -36.37 8.52 0.52
C GLN A 249 -36.11 7.96 -0.88
N LYS A 250 -36.82 8.45 -1.91
CA LYS A 250 -36.62 8.03 -3.30
C LYS A 250 -35.18 8.32 -3.74
N VAL A 251 -34.66 9.50 -3.39
CA VAL A 251 -33.33 9.94 -3.84
C VAL A 251 -32.23 9.12 -3.16
N PHE A 252 -32.36 8.85 -1.86
CA PHE A 252 -31.40 8.04 -1.12
C PHE A 252 -31.22 6.64 -1.70
N LEU A 253 -32.28 6.05 -2.26
CA LEU A 253 -32.22 4.73 -2.89
C LEU A 253 -31.38 4.73 -4.17
N GLU A 254 -31.27 5.85 -4.89
CA GLU A 254 -30.43 5.94 -6.10
C GLU A 254 -28.94 6.05 -5.79
N PHE A 255 -28.59 6.55 -4.60
CA PHE A 255 -27.20 6.75 -4.20
C PHE A 255 -26.41 5.45 -3.93
N GLY A 256 -27.09 4.31 -3.83
CA GLY A 256 -26.48 3.00 -3.67
C GLY A 256 -25.44 2.97 -2.54
N GLU A 257 -24.23 2.53 -2.84
CA GLU A 257 -23.12 2.43 -1.88
C GLU A 257 -22.74 3.77 -1.24
N SER A 258 -22.96 4.89 -1.92
CA SER A 258 -22.61 6.21 -1.39
C SER A 258 -23.43 6.59 -0.16
N ALA A 259 -24.64 6.04 -0.04
CA ALA A 259 -25.54 6.29 1.08
C ALA A 259 -25.25 5.42 2.32
N ILE A 260 -24.31 4.46 2.25
CA ILE A 260 -24.07 3.48 3.31
C ILE A 260 -23.77 4.15 4.66
N VAL A 261 -22.81 5.07 4.72
CA VAL A 261 -22.37 5.69 5.99
C VAL A 261 -23.48 6.53 6.65
N PRO A 262 -24.20 7.42 5.93
CA PRO A 262 -25.36 8.12 6.47
C PRO A 262 -26.46 7.16 6.95
N LEU A 263 -26.76 6.11 6.18
CA LEU A 263 -27.83 5.18 6.52
C LEU A 263 -27.50 4.31 7.74
N ILE A 264 -26.23 3.88 7.89
CA ILE A 264 -25.74 3.23 9.12
C ILE A 264 -25.95 4.15 10.33
N SER A 265 -25.65 5.44 10.20
CA SER A 265 -25.91 6.41 11.27
C SER A 265 -27.41 6.50 11.61
N GLY A 266 -28.27 6.42 10.59
CA GLY A 266 -29.73 6.45 10.76
C GLY A 266 -30.34 5.23 11.43
N LEU A 267 -29.66 4.07 11.48
CA LEU A 267 -30.09 2.90 12.26
C LEU A 267 -30.21 3.22 13.76
N TYR A 268 -29.52 4.25 14.24
CA TYR A 268 -29.48 4.67 15.63
C TYR A 268 -30.22 5.99 15.89
N ASP A 269 -30.97 6.51 14.91
CA ASP A 269 -31.71 7.76 15.08
C ASP A 269 -32.86 7.58 16.09
N LYS A 270 -33.28 8.67 16.73
CA LYS A 270 -34.38 8.66 17.71
C LYS A 270 -35.72 8.39 17.02
N ASP A 271 -35.88 8.84 15.78
CA ASP A 271 -37.09 8.65 14.99
C ASP A 271 -37.24 7.19 14.50
N PRO A 272 -38.35 6.49 14.84
CA PRO A 272 -38.60 5.13 14.36
C PRO A 272 -38.69 5.01 12.84
N GLU A 273 -39.23 6.02 12.16
CA GLU A 273 -39.38 5.98 10.69
C GLU A 273 -38.02 6.06 10.00
N ILE A 274 -37.09 6.85 10.56
CA ILE A 274 -35.72 6.95 10.03
C ILE A 274 -34.97 5.63 10.20
N ARG A 275 -35.08 4.98 11.37
CA ARG A 275 -34.47 3.66 11.59
C ARG A 275 -34.97 2.64 10.58
N LYS A 276 -36.28 2.63 10.32
CA LYS A 276 -36.92 1.72 9.35
C LYS A 276 -36.53 2.02 7.91
N VAL A 277 -36.47 3.30 7.52
CA VAL A 277 -35.98 3.71 6.20
C VAL A 277 -34.53 3.30 6.02
N SER A 278 -33.67 3.55 7.01
CA SER A 278 -32.27 3.13 7.01
C SER A 278 -32.12 1.62 6.85
N GLU A 279 -32.86 0.83 7.64
CA GLU A 279 -32.85 -0.64 7.56
C GLU A 279 -33.29 -1.14 6.18
N ASN A 280 -34.40 -0.63 5.65
CA ASN A 280 -34.90 -1.01 4.33
C ASN A 280 -33.95 -0.62 3.20
N SER A 281 -33.36 0.58 3.29
CA SER A 281 -32.47 1.10 2.26
C SER A 281 -31.16 0.32 2.24
N LEU A 282 -30.57 0.05 3.42
CA LEU A 282 -29.38 -0.78 3.55
C LEU A 282 -29.63 -2.21 3.05
N THR A 283 -30.76 -2.83 3.43
CA THR A 283 -31.13 -4.17 2.94
C THR A 283 -31.25 -4.19 1.42
N ARG A 284 -31.76 -3.11 0.80
CA ARG A 284 -31.91 -2.99 -0.65
C ARG A 284 -30.59 -2.74 -1.38
N ILE A 285 -29.61 -2.08 -0.75
CA ILE A 285 -28.24 -1.97 -1.29
C ILE A 285 -27.61 -3.36 -1.35
N GLY A 286 -27.84 -4.21 -0.35
CA GLY A 286 -27.51 -5.64 -0.40
C GLY A 286 -26.04 -5.94 -0.15
N GLU A 287 -25.44 -6.80 -0.97
CA GLU A 287 -24.09 -7.36 -0.75
C GLU A 287 -22.97 -6.33 -0.45
N PRO A 288 -22.88 -5.16 -1.13
CA PRO A 288 -21.79 -4.21 -0.93
C PRO A 288 -21.66 -3.64 0.48
N ILE A 289 -22.73 -3.66 1.28
CA ILE A 289 -22.70 -3.04 2.62
C ILE A 289 -22.08 -3.95 3.68
N ILE A 290 -21.98 -5.25 3.40
CA ILE A 290 -21.58 -6.26 4.40
C ILE A 290 -20.21 -5.94 5.02
N PRO A 291 -19.14 -5.61 4.27
CA PRO A 291 -17.86 -5.25 4.86
C PRO A 291 -17.96 -4.07 5.85
N HIS A 292 -18.73 -3.04 5.50
CA HIS A 292 -18.91 -1.85 6.33
C HIS A 292 -19.65 -2.14 7.63
N LEU A 293 -20.70 -2.97 7.56
CA LEU A 293 -21.43 -3.42 8.75
C LEU A 293 -20.55 -4.25 9.69
N LEU A 294 -19.70 -5.13 9.13
CA LEU A 294 -18.80 -5.98 9.91
C LEU A 294 -17.67 -5.21 10.61
N ASP A 295 -17.27 -4.06 10.07
CA ASP A 295 -16.29 -3.17 10.73
C ASP A 295 -16.94 -2.35 11.84
N GLU A 296 -18.13 -1.77 11.60
CA GLU A 296 -18.87 -0.96 12.59
C GLU A 296 -19.24 -1.75 13.85
N MET A 297 -19.55 -3.06 13.70
CA MET A 297 -19.84 -3.96 14.82
C MET A 297 -18.74 -4.00 15.90
N SER A 298 -17.48 -3.77 15.51
CA SER A 298 -16.32 -3.87 16.40
C SER A 298 -16.24 -2.73 17.43
N MET A 299 -16.94 -1.61 17.18
CA MET A 299 -16.78 -0.34 17.91
C MET A 299 -17.99 0.02 18.80
N ARG A 300 -19.04 -0.81 18.86
CA ARG A 300 -20.36 -0.43 19.40
C ARG A 300 -20.85 -1.28 20.57
N SER A 301 -21.89 -0.78 21.26
CA SER A 301 -22.54 -1.39 22.43
C SER A 301 -23.41 -2.60 22.07
N GLU A 302 -23.83 -3.42 23.04
CA GLU A 302 -24.65 -4.63 22.78
C GLU A 302 -25.99 -4.33 22.10
N THR A 303 -26.68 -3.26 22.49
CA THR A 303 -27.98 -2.88 21.90
C THR A 303 -27.86 -2.43 20.46
N ASP A 304 -26.77 -1.73 20.13
CA ASP A 304 -26.52 -1.22 18.78
C ASP A 304 -26.17 -2.37 17.81
N ARG A 305 -25.54 -3.42 18.32
CA ARG A 305 -25.17 -4.61 17.52
C ARG A 305 -26.38 -5.40 17.05
N GLU A 306 -27.47 -5.44 17.81
CA GLU A 306 -28.67 -6.17 17.41
C GLU A 306 -29.27 -5.61 16.11
N GLN A 307 -29.26 -4.29 15.94
CA GLN A 307 -29.77 -3.64 14.74
C GLN A 307 -28.91 -3.96 13.51
N ILE A 308 -27.57 -3.97 13.66
CA ILE A 308 -26.66 -4.37 12.58
C ILE A 308 -26.86 -5.85 12.22
N ILE A 309 -26.97 -6.73 13.22
CA ILE A 309 -27.19 -8.17 13.00
C ILE A 309 -28.52 -8.38 12.27
N SER A 310 -29.58 -7.62 12.61
CA SER A 310 -30.85 -7.66 11.87
C SER A 310 -30.65 -7.39 10.39
N VAL A 311 -29.94 -6.32 10.03
CA VAL A 311 -29.69 -5.96 8.63
C VAL A 311 -28.92 -7.07 7.91
N ILE A 312 -27.86 -7.62 8.51
CA ILE A 312 -27.07 -8.72 7.92
C ILE A 312 -27.94 -9.97 7.70
N LEU A 313 -28.81 -10.30 8.65
CA LEU A 313 -29.72 -11.44 8.53
C LEU A 313 -30.77 -11.22 7.42
N HIS A 314 -31.25 -9.99 7.22
CA HIS A 314 -32.16 -9.64 6.14
C HIS A 314 -31.50 -9.66 4.75
N ILE A 315 -30.21 -9.35 4.64
CA ILE A 315 -29.44 -9.53 3.39
C ILE A 315 -29.37 -11.02 3.03
N GLY A 316 -29.14 -11.89 4.02
CA GLY A 316 -29.21 -13.33 3.85
C GLY A 316 -27.96 -13.94 3.19
N GLU A 317 -28.16 -14.91 2.30
CA GLU A 317 -27.11 -15.74 1.68
C GLU A 317 -25.89 -14.97 1.12
N PRO A 318 -26.04 -13.78 0.48
CA PRO A 318 -24.90 -12.97 0.03
C PRO A 318 -23.90 -12.58 1.14
N ALA A 319 -24.31 -12.61 2.41
CA ALA A 319 -23.42 -12.34 3.55
C ALA A 319 -22.42 -13.45 3.85
N ILE A 320 -22.71 -14.68 3.42
CA ILE A 320 -21.95 -15.87 3.83
C ILE A 320 -20.48 -15.81 3.40
N PRO A 321 -20.11 -15.49 2.14
CA PRO A 321 -18.71 -15.44 1.74
C PRO A 321 -17.87 -14.43 2.54
N TYR A 322 -18.46 -13.27 2.87
CA TYR A 322 -17.80 -12.22 3.65
C TYR A 322 -17.62 -12.64 5.11
N LEU A 323 -18.65 -13.23 5.71
CA LEU A 323 -18.60 -13.76 7.07
C LEU A 323 -17.52 -14.84 7.20
N ILE A 324 -17.42 -15.76 6.22
CA ILE A 324 -16.36 -16.79 6.17
C ILE A 324 -14.97 -16.14 6.09
N ARG A 325 -14.79 -15.14 5.22
CA ARG A 325 -13.51 -14.43 5.08
C ARG A 325 -13.09 -13.70 6.36
N CYS A 326 -14.04 -13.05 7.04
CA CYS A 326 -13.78 -12.32 8.29
C CYS A 326 -13.50 -13.26 9.45
N LEU A 327 -14.18 -14.40 9.50
CA LEU A 327 -13.98 -15.44 10.51
C LEU A 327 -12.53 -15.92 10.56
N ASN A 328 -11.86 -16.10 9.43
CA ASN A 328 -10.45 -16.52 9.39
C ASN A 328 -9.44 -15.45 9.90
N LYS A 329 -9.80 -14.17 9.83
CA LYS A 329 -8.90 -13.07 10.25
C LYS A 329 -9.14 -12.63 11.69
N SER A 330 -10.19 -13.13 12.33
CA SER A 330 -10.69 -12.62 13.60
C SER A 330 -10.23 -13.47 14.78
N LYS A 331 -9.98 -12.82 15.93
CA LYS A 331 -9.66 -13.48 17.20
C LYS A 331 -10.54 -12.92 18.31
N GLY A 332 -10.72 -13.68 19.39
CA GLY A 332 -11.46 -13.24 20.58
C GLY A 332 -12.96 -13.01 20.31
N ASP A 333 -13.50 -11.88 20.76
CA ASP A 333 -14.94 -11.61 20.69
C ASP A 333 -15.47 -11.42 19.26
N ARG A 334 -14.64 -10.93 18.34
CA ARG A 334 -15.01 -10.78 16.93
C ARG A 334 -15.26 -12.13 16.26
N LEU A 335 -14.47 -13.15 16.62
CA LEU A 335 -14.67 -14.53 16.15
C LEU A 335 -16.00 -15.09 16.65
N LYS A 336 -16.30 -14.91 17.95
CA LYS A 336 -17.58 -15.35 18.54
C LYS A 336 -18.78 -14.73 17.84
N GLN A 337 -18.69 -13.45 17.46
CA GLN A 337 -19.76 -12.75 16.75
C GLN A 337 -20.00 -13.32 15.35
N MET A 338 -18.94 -13.57 14.57
CA MET A 338 -19.09 -14.16 13.23
C MET A 338 -19.71 -15.56 13.31
N VAL A 339 -19.24 -16.36 14.27
CA VAL A 339 -19.79 -17.69 14.55
C VAL A 339 -21.27 -17.60 14.95
N GLN A 340 -21.66 -16.61 15.76
CA GLN A 340 -23.06 -16.40 16.15
C GLN A 340 -23.96 -16.05 14.96
N ILE A 341 -23.51 -15.16 14.06
CA ILE A 341 -24.29 -14.78 12.87
C ILE A 341 -24.47 -16.00 11.96
N LEU A 342 -23.38 -16.70 11.62
CA LEU A 342 -23.43 -17.90 10.78
C LEU A 342 -24.33 -18.98 11.39
N SER A 343 -24.27 -19.17 12.71
CA SER A 343 -25.13 -20.11 13.42
C SER A 343 -26.62 -19.71 13.37
N LYS A 344 -26.93 -18.40 13.44
CA LYS A 344 -28.30 -17.89 13.29
C LYS A 344 -28.83 -18.05 11.87
N MET A 345 -27.97 -17.96 10.86
CA MET A 345 -28.35 -18.25 9.47
C MET A 345 -28.60 -19.75 9.24
N GLY A 346 -28.00 -20.62 10.05
CA GLY A 346 -28.33 -22.03 10.13
C GLY A 346 -27.82 -22.87 8.96
N ALA A 347 -28.55 -23.93 8.61
CA ALA A 347 -28.09 -24.98 7.69
C ALA A 347 -27.72 -24.48 6.28
N VAL A 348 -28.27 -23.34 5.84
CA VAL A 348 -27.95 -22.73 4.54
C VAL A 348 -26.46 -22.38 4.40
N THR A 349 -25.75 -22.18 5.51
CA THR A 349 -24.32 -21.83 5.52
C THR A 349 -23.40 -23.03 5.36
N ILE A 350 -23.89 -24.24 5.65
CA ILE A 350 -23.06 -25.45 5.75
C ILE A 350 -22.43 -25.84 4.41
N PRO A 351 -23.15 -25.86 3.27
CA PRO A 351 -22.54 -26.20 1.98
C PRO A 351 -21.40 -25.26 1.59
N SER A 352 -21.56 -23.95 1.80
CA SER A 352 -20.52 -22.94 1.52
C SER A 352 -19.32 -23.05 2.46
N LEU A 353 -19.56 -23.43 3.72
CA LEU A 353 -18.48 -23.72 4.66
C LEU A 353 -17.69 -24.97 4.23
N ILE A 354 -18.37 -26.03 3.77
CA ILE A 354 -17.73 -27.25 3.27
C ILE A 354 -16.94 -26.97 1.98
N SER A 355 -17.49 -26.19 1.04
CA SER A 355 -16.76 -25.83 -0.19
C SER A 355 -15.51 -25.01 0.10
N SER A 356 -15.57 -24.11 1.09
CA SER A 356 -14.43 -23.28 1.51
C SER A 356 -13.25 -24.09 2.04
N VAL A 357 -13.48 -25.31 2.53
CA VAL A 357 -12.43 -26.24 2.95
C VAL A 357 -11.55 -26.67 1.77
N ARG A 358 -12.11 -26.82 0.56
CA ARG A 358 -11.33 -27.21 -0.63
C ARG A 358 -10.32 -26.13 -1.03
N GLU A 359 -10.69 -24.88 -0.84
CA GLU A 359 -10.02 -23.72 -1.41
C GLU A 359 -8.99 -23.08 -0.47
N GLN A 360 -9.03 -23.40 0.83
CA GLN A 360 -8.31 -22.65 1.86
C GLN A 360 -7.19 -23.43 2.56
N ALA A 361 -6.13 -22.72 2.95
CA ALA A 361 -4.97 -23.28 3.66
C ALA A 361 -5.13 -23.28 5.20
N ASP A 362 -5.81 -22.28 5.77
CA ASP A 362 -6.11 -22.21 7.22
C ASP A 362 -7.60 -22.49 7.45
N THR A 363 -7.88 -23.51 8.27
CA THR A 363 -9.24 -23.98 8.57
C THR A 363 -9.62 -23.79 10.05
N SER A 364 -8.81 -23.08 10.84
CA SER A 364 -9.02 -22.92 12.28
C SER A 364 -10.37 -22.29 12.64
N GLY A 365 -10.69 -21.13 12.06
CA GLY A 365 -11.98 -20.47 12.29
C GLY A 365 -13.17 -21.30 11.76
N LEU A 366 -13.00 -22.01 10.65
CA LEU A 366 -14.05 -22.89 10.09
C LEU A 366 -14.40 -24.00 11.08
N LYS A 367 -13.40 -24.55 11.77
CA LYS A 367 -13.62 -25.55 12.83
C LYS A 367 -14.50 -24.98 13.94
N ASP A 368 -14.25 -23.77 14.41
CA ASP A 368 -15.06 -23.13 15.46
C ASP A 368 -16.51 -22.89 15.02
N ALA A 369 -16.74 -22.51 13.76
CA ALA A 369 -18.09 -22.37 13.20
C ALA A 369 -18.85 -23.71 13.20
N PHE A 370 -18.21 -24.77 12.69
CA PHE A 370 -18.83 -26.10 12.68
C PHE A 370 -19.09 -26.64 14.09
N LEU A 371 -18.18 -26.41 15.03
CA LEU A 371 -18.36 -26.81 16.43
C LEU A 371 -19.52 -26.06 17.09
N ALA A 372 -19.71 -24.77 16.80
CA ALA A 372 -20.84 -23.99 17.31
C ALA A 372 -22.19 -24.44 16.72
N MET A 373 -22.20 -24.86 15.45
CA MET A 373 -23.37 -25.49 14.81
C MET A 373 -23.64 -26.90 15.37
N GLY A 374 -22.60 -27.55 15.87
CA GLY A 374 -22.64 -28.82 16.58
C GLY A 374 -23.38 -29.90 15.78
N ARG A 375 -24.43 -30.48 16.40
CA ARG A 375 -25.19 -31.59 15.82
C ARG A 375 -25.91 -31.23 14.51
N ILE A 376 -26.18 -29.95 14.23
CA ILE A 376 -26.81 -29.52 12.97
C ILE A 376 -25.87 -29.80 11.79
N ALA A 377 -24.55 -29.69 12.00
CA ALA A 377 -23.55 -29.94 10.97
C ALA A 377 -23.23 -31.43 10.75
N PHE A 378 -23.52 -32.29 11.74
CA PHE A 378 -23.09 -33.70 11.72
C PHE A 378 -23.54 -34.46 10.46
N PRO A 379 -24.83 -34.43 10.02
CA PRO A 379 -25.26 -35.19 8.84
C PRO A 379 -24.60 -34.73 7.54
N PHE A 380 -24.31 -33.43 7.43
CA PHE A 380 -23.66 -32.86 6.26
C PHE A 380 -22.16 -33.19 6.21
N LEU A 381 -21.50 -33.23 7.36
CA LEU A 381 -20.11 -33.66 7.47
C LEU A 381 -19.97 -35.17 7.22
N GLU A 382 -20.92 -35.98 7.69
CA GLU A 382 -21.01 -37.41 7.41
C GLU A 382 -21.17 -37.64 5.90
N GLU A 383 -22.15 -36.99 5.27
CA GLU A 383 -22.36 -37.06 3.82
C GLU A 383 -21.13 -36.56 3.03
N ALA A 384 -20.48 -35.49 3.47
CA ALA A 384 -19.26 -34.99 2.83
C ALA A 384 -18.09 -35.97 2.99
N SER A 385 -17.97 -36.65 4.12
CA SER A 385 -16.90 -37.65 4.33
C SER A 385 -17.07 -38.90 3.46
N GLU A 386 -18.30 -39.25 3.09
CA GLU A 386 -18.60 -40.40 2.23
C GLU A 386 -18.54 -40.09 0.73
N ARG A 387 -18.93 -38.87 0.33
CA ARG A 387 -19.08 -38.50 -1.07
C ARG A 387 -17.89 -37.75 -1.65
N GLU A 388 -17.19 -36.99 -0.82
CA GLU A 388 -16.09 -36.14 -1.26
C GLU A 388 -14.76 -36.88 -1.23
N ARG A 389 -13.76 -36.26 -1.86
CA ARG A 389 -12.40 -36.81 -2.00
C ARG A 389 -11.35 -35.85 -1.48
N GLY A 390 -10.17 -36.39 -1.17
CA GLY A 390 -9.04 -35.66 -0.61
C GLY A 390 -9.40 -34.78 0.60
N LYS A 391 -8.83 -33.58 0.66
CA LYS A 391 -8.84 -32.68 1.84
C LYS A 391 -10.19 -32.43 2.50
N THR A 392 -11.29 -32.37 1.75
CA THR A 392 -12.63 -32.08 2.32
C THR A 392 -13.20 -33.25 3.10
N ALA A 393 -13.02 -34.47 2.58
CA ALA A 393 -13.43 -35.68 3.29
C ALA A 393 -12.56 -35.86 4.55
N VAL A 394 -11.25 -35.64 4.45
CA VAL A 394 -10.33 -35.63 5.60
C VAL A 394 -10.77 -34.64 6.68
N PHE A 395 -10.99 -33.38 6.32
CA PHE A 395 -11.44 -32.34 7.24
C PHE A 395 -12.78 -32.67 7.91
N SER A 396 -13.69 -33.29 7.17
CA SER A 396 -14.99 -33.70 7.69
C SER A 396 -14.86 -34.82 8.72
N LEU A 397 -14.03 -35.82 8.46
CA LEU A 397 -13.72 -36.90 9.41
C LEU A 397 -13.10 -36.35 10.70
N ASP A 398 -12.17 -35.40 10.60
CA ASP A 398 -11.54 -34.74 11.76
C ASP A 398 -12.58 -34.02 12.64
N LEU A 399 -13.56 -33.35 12.03
CA LEU A 399 -14.60 -32.60 12.74
C LEU A 399 -15.67 -33.50 13.33
N LEU A 400 -16.08 -34.56 12.62
CA LEU A 400 -17.02 -35.55 13.16
C LEU A 400 -16.50 -36.09 14.49
N ARG A 401 -15.20 -36.41 14.57
CA ARG A 401 -14.54 -36.83 15.81
C ARG A 401 -14.68 -35.82 16.94
N LYS A 402 -14.52 -34.53 16.64
CA LYS A 402 -14.57 -33.46 17.65
C LYS A 402 -15.99 -33.13 18.11
N ILE A 403 -16.97 -33.24 17.21
CA ILE A 403 -18.37 -32.99 17.52
C ILE A 403 -18.96 -34.13 18.34
N ASP A 404 -18.70 -35.38 17.94
CA ASP A 404 -19.18 -36.58 18.62
C ASP A 404 -18.21 -37.76 18.39
N PRO A 405 -17.20 -37.93 19.27
CA PRO A 405 -16.14 -38.94 19.09
C PRO A 405 -16.64 -40.38 19.02
N VAL A 406 -17.78 -40.67 19.66
CA VAL A 406 -18.34 -42.02 19.70
C VAL A 406 -19.15 -42.29 18.43
N ARG A 407 -20.01 -41.35 18.05
CA ARG A 407 -20.82 -41.51 16.83
C ARG A 407 -19.97 -41.45 15.56
N SER A 408 -18.81 -40.81 15.60
CA SER A 408 -17.91 -40.70 14.45
C SER A 408 -17.17 -41.99 14.09
N ILE A 409 -17.10 -42.99 15.00
CA ILE A 409 -16.40 -44.25 14.74
C ILE A 409 -17.03 -44.99 13.54
N GLU A 410 -18.36 -45.04 13.44
CA GLU A 410 -19.04 -45.74 12.33
C GLU A 410 -18.79 -45.10 10.95
N PRO A 411 -18.91 -43.76 10.77
CA PRO A 411 -18.47 -43.08 9.55
C PRO A 411 -17.00 -43.34 9.20
N MET A 412 -16.09 -43.38 10.19
CA MET A 412 -14.68 -43.65 9.96
C MET A 412 -14.40 -45.10 9.55
N ILE A 413 -15.07 -46.07 10.18
CA ILE A 413 -14.98 -47.49 9.80
C ILE A 413 -15.52 -47.69 8.38
N THR A 414 -16.61 -46.99 8.03
CA THR A 414 -17.16 -46.97 6.67
C THR A 414 -16.15 -46.37 5.68
N ALA A 415 -15.45 -45.31 6.08
CA ALA A 415 -14.42 -44.66 5.28
C ALA A 415 -13.17 -45.53 5.04
N LEU A 416 -12.92 -46.59 5.83
CA LEU A 416 -11.88 -47.59 5.51
C LEU A 416 -12.15 -48.34 4.20
N TYR A 417 -13.42 -48.40 3.77
CA TYR A 417 -13.85 -49.01 2.52
C TYR A 417 -13.94 -47.99 1.36
N HIS A 418 -13.50 -46.74 1.57
CA HIS A 418 -13.63 -45.67 0.59
C HIS A 418 -12.65 -45.83 -0.59
N PRO A 419 -13.03 -45.51 -1.84
CA PRO A 419 -12.16 -45.70 -3.01
C PRO A 419 -10.97 -44.74 -3.09
N ASP A 420 -10.98 -43.63 -2.34
CA ASP A 420 -9.88 -42.66 -2.29
C ASP A 420 -8.89 -43.02 -1.17
N ASN A 421 -7.63 -43.18 -1.54
CA ASN A 421 -6.57 -43.56 -0.62
C ASN A 421 -6.31 -42.49 0.44
N GLU A 422 -6.38 -41.19 0.11
CA GLU A 422 -6.16 -40.12 1.09
C GLU A 422 -7.24 -40.14 2.18
N VAL A 423 -8.48 -40.48 1.81
CA VAL A 423 -9.62 -40.57 2.74
C VAL A 423 -9.48 -41.81 3.62
N ARG A 424 -9.06 -42.95 3.06
CA ARG A 424 -8.75 -44.15 3.85
C ARG A 424 -7.61 -43.91 4.82
N GLU A 425 -6.57 -43.21 4.40
CA GLU A 425 -5.44 -42.84 5.25
C GLU A 425 -5.85 -41.85 6.34
N ALA A 426 -6.74 -40.91 6.06
CA ALA A 426 -7.30 -40.01 7.06
C ALA A 426 -8.27 -40.70 8.02
N ALA A 427 -9.07 -41.64 7.53
CA ALA A 427 -9.93 -42.48 8.36
C ALA A 427 -9.07 -43.36 9.28
N LEU A 428 -8.05 -44.00 8.71
CA LEU A 428 -7.00 -44.72 9.44
C LEU A 428 -6.35 -43.82 10.49
N ALA A 429 -5.90 -42.62 10.13
CA ALA A 429 -5.28 -41.69 11.06
C ALA A 429 -6.24 -41.25 12.17
N ASN A 430 -7.50 -40.95 11.86
CA ASN A 430 -8.49 -40.56 12.86
C ASN A 430 -8.94 -41.73 13.75
N LEU A 431 -8.99 -42.94 13.21
CA LEU A 431 -9.22 -44.16 13.99
C LEU A 431 -8.03 -44.46 14.89
N VAL A 432 -6.82 -44.18 14.41
CA VAL A 432 -5.60 -44.24 15.22
C VAL A 432 -5.62 -43.20 16.34
N ASP A 433 -5.97 -41.96 16.02
CA ASP A 433 -6.15 -40.87 17.00
C ASP A 433 -7.31 -41.09 17.97
N SER A 434 -8.30 -41.91 17.59
CA SER A 434 -9.40 -42.33 18.48
C SER A 434 -8.94 -43.40 19.47
N GLY A 435 -7.75 -43.95 19.26
CA GLY A 435 -7.02 -44.82 20.17
C GLY A 435 -7.87 -46.00 20.59
N GLU A 436 -7.84 -46.26 21.90
CA GLU A 436 -8.57 -47.34 22.56
C GLU A 436 -10.06 -47.44 22.17
N ILE A 437 -10.75 -46.33 21.92
CA ILE A 437 -12.19 -46.32 21.61
C ILE A 437 -12.48 -47.02 20.26
N ALA A 438 -11.55 -46.95 19.31
CA ALA A 438 -11.68 -47.57 18.00
C ALA A 438 -11.19 -49.02 17.97
N VAL A 439 -10.29 -49.41 18.88
CA VAL A 439 -9.62 -50.72 18.89
C VAL A 439 -10.59 -51.90 18.86
N PRO A 440 -11.67 -51.96 19.68
CA PRO A 440 -12.61 -53.09 19.62
C PRO A 440 -13.29 -53.24 18.25
N ARG A 441 -13.56 -52.12 17.58
CA ARG A 441 -14.21 -52.11 16.27
C ARG A 441 -13.21 -52.50 15.16
N LEU A 442 -11.95 -52.04 15.27
CA LEU A 442 -10.84 -52.40 14.38
C LEU A 442 -10.46 -53.88 14.47
N VAL A 443 -10.39 -54.45 15.68
CA VAL A 443 -10.15 -55.90 15.89
C VAL A 443 -11.26 -56.72 15.22
N GLN A 444 -12.50 -56.25 15.27
CA GLN A 444 -13.60 -56.90 14.53
C GLN A 444 -13.50 -56.73 13.01
N VAL A 445 -12.88 -55.66 12.50
CA VAL A 445 -12.62 -55.52 11.05
C VAL A 445 -11.61 -56.56 10.56
N LEU A 446 -10.68 -57.03 11.40
CA LEU A 446 -9.75 -58.12 11.04
C LEU A 446 -10.47 -59.42 10.64
N GLY A 447 -11.73 -59.60 11.03
CA GLY A 447 -12.58 -60.73 10.65
C GLY A 447 -13.53 -60.46 9.47
N SER A 448 -13.49 -59.29 8.83
CA SER A 448 -14.52 -58.84 7.86
C SER A 448 -14.39 -59.43 6.45
N GLY A 449 -13.24 -60.02 6.12
CA GLY A 449 -12.98 -60.68 4.83
C GLY A 449 -12.67 -59.75 3.64
N ASN A 450 -12.62 -58.42 3.84
CA ASN A 450 -12.14 -57.47 2.83
C ASN A 450 -10.63 -57.22 3.04
N GLU A 451 -9.80 -57.71 2.12
CA GLU A 451 -8.33 -57.65 2.25
C GLU A 451 -7.81 -56.22 2.44
N GLU A 452 -8.29 -55.23 1.67
CA GLU A 452 -7.80 -53.85 1.79
C GLU A 452 -8.18 -53.19 3.12
N ALA A 453 -9.40 -53.41 3.60
CA ALA A 453 -9.84 -52.89 4.90
C ALA A 453 -9.22 -53.64 6.08
N VAL A 454 -8.96 -54.95 5.93
CA VAL A 454 -8.22 -55.77 6.91
C VAL A 454 -6.77 -55.31 6.97
N ASP A 455 -6.14 -55.03 5.83
CA ASP A 455 -4.78 -54.48 5.76
C ASP A 455 -4.72 -53.11 6.42
N LEU A 456 -5.67 -52.21 6.15
CA LEU A 456 -5.73 -50.90 6.80
C LEU A 456 -6.06 -51.00 8.29
N ALA A 457 -6.93 -51.92 8.71
CA ALA A 457 -7.20 -52.17 10.13
C ALA A 457 -5.99 -52.80 10.82
N ARG A 458 -5.25 -53.69 10.16
CA ARG A 458 -3.96 -54.20 10.63
C ARG A 458 -2.99 -53.05 10.80
N ILE A 459 -2.85 -52.19 9.78
CA ILE A 459 -2.00 -51.00 9.84
C ILE A 459 -2.47 -50.07 10.97
N ALA A 460 -3.78 -49.91 11.19
CA ALA A 460 -4.33 -49.10 12.29
C ALA A 460 -3.94 -49.67 13.64
N LEU A 461 -4.08 -50.98 13.82
CA LEU A 461 -3.74 -51.67 15.05
C LEU A 461 -2.22 -51.68 15.29
N VAL A 462 -1.42 -51.85 14.25
CA VAL A 462 0.05 -51.71 14.31
C VAL A 462 0.43 -50.26 14.63
N LYS A 463 -0.25 -49.26 14.06
CA LYS A 463 0.01 -47.83 14.30
C LYS A 463 -0.49 -47.33 15.65
N ASN A 464 -1.59 -47.89 16.15
CA ASN A 464 -2.03 -47.74 17.54
C ASN A 464 -0.97 -48.30 18.49
N GLY A 465 -0.08 -49.15 17.97
CA GLY A 465 1.08 -49.67 18.65
C GLY A 465 0.65 -50.22 19.99
N GLU A 466 1.25 -49.68 21.04
CA GLU A 466 0.99 -50.07 22.42
C GLU A 466 -0.48 -50.01 22.86
N GLU A 467 -1.30 -49.07 22.36
CA GLU A 467 -2.72 -48.97 22.75
C GLU A 467 -3.55 -50.16 22.25
N ALA A 468 -3.13 -50.77 21.14
CA ALA A 468 -3.75 -51.99 20.65
C ALA A 468 -3.24 -53.24 21.37
N ILE A 469 -2.04 -53.21 21.95
CA ILE A 469 -1.39 -54.38 22.56
C ILE A 469 -2.24 -55.01 23.66
N PRO A 470 -2.81 -54.29 24.65
CA PRO A 470 -3.67 -54.91 25.67
C PRO A 470 -4.86 -55.65 25.08
N HIS A 471 -5.57 -55.02 24.13
CA HIS A 471 -6.74 -55.63 23.49
C HIS A 471 -6.37 -56.80 22.58
N LEU A 472 -5.21 -56.73 21.91
CA LEU A 472 -4.64 -57.81 21.09
C LEU A 472 -4.14 -58.99 21.94
N VAL A 473 -3.50 -58.70 23.08
CA VAL A 473 -3.01 -59.69 24.06
C VAL A 473 -4.18 -60.33 24.80
N ASP A 474 -5.20 -59.57 25.18
CA ASP A 474 -6.45 -60.10 25.74
C ASP A 474 -7.16 -61.00 24.72
N SER A 475 -7.11 -60.64 23.43
CA SER A 475 -7.64 -61.45 22.34
C SER A 475 -6.84 -62.74 22.08
N LEU A 476 -5.60 -62.87 22.57
CA LEU A 476 -4.87 -64.15 22.55
C LEU A 476 -5.54 -65.22 23.44
N SER A 477 -6.42 -64.79 24.36
CA SER A 477 -7.19 -65.65 25.24
C SER A 477 -8.57 -66.03 24.66
N ASP A 478 -9.00 -65.46 23.52
CA ASP A 478 -10.35 -65.65 22.95
C ASP A 478 -10.36 -66.62 21.74
N PRO A 479 -10.88 -67.86 21.89
CA PRO A 479 -10.69 -68.94 20.91
C PRO A 479 -11.54 -68.89 19.62
N MET A 480 -12.50 -67.97 19.45
CA MET A 480 -13.44 -68.03 18.31
C MET A 480 -13.60 -66.76 17.45
N GLY A 481 -12.99 -65.62 17.80
CA GLY A 481 -13.26 -64.35 17.12
C GLY A 481 -12.19 -63.84 16.14
N ALA A 482 -10.91 -64.05 16.45
CA ALA A 482 -9.83 -63.33 15.79
C ALA A 482 -8.83 -64.23 15.07
N ASN A 483 -8.25 -63.71 13.98
CA ASN A 483 -7.20 -64.40 13.24
C ASN A 483 -5.89 -64.36 14.04
N HIS A 484 -5.68 -65.34 14.92
CA HIS A 484 -4.56 -65.39 15.87
C HIS A 484 -3.18 -65.31 15.18
N ALA A 485 -3.07 -65.83 13.95
CA ALA A 485 -1.85 -65.73 13.17
C ALA A 485 -1.51 -64.27 12.81
N LEU A 486 -2.52 -63.48 12.42
CA LEU A 486 -2.37 -62.05 12.17
C LEU A 486 -2.14 -61.27 13.45
N ILE A 487 -2.76 -61.65 14.57
CA ILE A 487 -2.48 -61.02 15.89
C ILE A 487 -1.03 -61.25 16.29
N GLN A 488 -0.53 -62.48 16.17
CA GLN A 488 0.86 -62.81 16.48
C GLN A 488 1.85 -62.09 15.55
N GLU A 489 1.51 -61.96 14.27
CA GLU A 489 2.30 -61.18 13.30
C GLU A 489 2.33 -59.69 13.69
N ILE A 490 1.19 -59.10 14.07
CA ILE A 490 1.11 -57.71 14.57
C ILE A 490 1.93 -57.53 15.85
N LEU A 491 1.89 -58.50 16.77
CA LEU A 491 2.67 -58.46 18.00
C LEU A 491 4.18 -58.65 17.75
N ARG A 492 4.57 -59.43 16.73
CA ARG A 492 5.97 -59.59 16.28
C ARG A 492 6.52 -58.34 15.62
N GLU A 493 5.73 -57.67 14.78
CA GLU A 493 6.14 -56.39 14.18
C GLU A 493 6.41 -55.33 15.27
N ASN A 494 5.83 -55.49 16.45
CA ASN A 494 6.05 -54.66 17.63
C ASN A 494 6.96 -55.33 18.68
N GLU A 495 7.87 -56.22 18.24
CA GLU A 495 8.66 -57.16 19.06
C GLU A 495 9.20 -56.56 20.37
N VAL A 496 9.77 -55.35 20.34
CA VAL A 496 10.38 -54.67 21.51
C VAL A 496 9.34 -53.95 22.38
N ALA A 497 8.27 -53.42 21.78
CA ALA A 497 7.20 -52.66 22.46
C ALA A 497 6.10 -53.57 23.04
N ALA A 498 5.98 -54.80 22.55
CA ALA A 498 5.16 -55.84 23.16
C ALA A 498 5.78 -56.37 24.45
N ILE A 499 7.12 -56.34 24.58
CA ILE A 499 7.84 -56.88 25.75
C ILE A 499 7.23 -56.39 27.07
N PRO A 500 7.02 -55.08 27.33
CA PRO A 500 6.40 -54.60 28.57
C PRO A 500 5.03 -55.20 28.90
N TYR A 501 4.19 -55.42 27.89
CA TYR A 501 2.85 -56.01 28.07
C TYR A 501 2.90 -57.55 28.18
N LEU A 502 3.97 -58.16 27.67
CA LEU A 502 4.30 -59.57 27.80
C LEU A 502 5.05 -59.89 29.11
N ILE A 503 5.71 -58.91 29.74
CA ILE A 503 6.45 -59.04 31.01
C ILE A 503 5.59 -59.64 32.14
N PRO A 504 4.33 -59.22 32.35
CA PRO A 504 3.45 -59.87 33.33
C PRO A 504 3.17 -61.36 33.04
N PHE A 505 3.27 -61.76 31.77
CA PHE A 505 3.12 -63.14 31.31
C PHE A 505 4.44 -63.93 31.36
N MET A 506 5.57 -63.30 31.74
CA MET A 506 6.82 -64.02 32.06
C MET A 506 6.70 -64.88 33.32
N GLU A 507 5.66 -64.65 34.14
CA GLU A 507 5.35 -65.51 35.28
C GLU A 507 4.86 -66.89 34.79
N PRO A 508 5.39 -68.01 35.31
CA PRO A 508 5.09 -69.35 34.80
C PRO A 508 3.63 -69.82 34.90
N GLU A 509 2.78 -69.13 35.66
CA GLU A 509 1.39 -69.56 35.96
C GLU A 509 0.30 -68.89 35.08
N LYS A 510 0.69 -68.06 34.09
CA LYS A 510 -0.24 -67.29 33.24
C LYS A 510 -0.59 -68.02 31.93
N GLU A 511 -1.87 -68.00 31.51
CA GLU A 511 -2.28 -68.43 30.16
C GLU A 511 -1.66 -67.46 29.12
N GLY A 512 -0.97 -68.00 28.11
CA GLY A 512 -0.15 -67.21 27.17
C GLY A 512 1.34 -67.09 27.53
N HIS A 513 1.82 -67.75 28.60
CA HIS A 513 3.24 -67.71 29.05
C HIS A 513 4.23 -68.16 27.97
N ASP A 514 3.94 -69.28 27.30
CA ASP A 514 4.86 -69.87 26.32
C ASP A 514 4.99 -68.98 25.08
N GLU A 515 3.89 -68.37 24.64
CA GLU A 515 3.85 -67.40 23.56
C GLU A 515 4.62 -66.11 23.92
N ALA A 516 4.48 -65.62 25.16
CA ALA A 516 5.20 -64.44 25.64
C ALA A 516 6.71 -64.67 25.76
N MET A 517 7.14 -65.82 26.31
CA MET A 517 8.56 -66.13 26.51
C MET A 517 9.31 -66.44 25.22
N ALA A 518 8.62 -66.94 24.18
CA ALA A 518 9.20 -67.12 22.86
C ALA A 518 9.61 -65.78 22.23
N LEU A 519 8.69 -64.80 22.26
CA LEU A 519 8.92 -63.46 21.72
C LEU A 519 10.06 -62.72 22.45
N ILE A 520 10.15 -62.84 23.79
CA ILE A 520 11.18 -62.15 24.59
C ILE A 520 12.59 -62.71 24.34
N ARG A 521 12.72 -64.01 24.11
CA ARG A 521 14.04 -64.65 23.87
C ARG A 521 14.57 -64.40 22.46
N GLU A 522 13.67 -64.36 21.48
CA GLU A 522 14.02 -64.02 20.10
C GLU A 522 14.57 -62.59 19.99
N ALA A 523 14.07 -61.66 20.82
CA ALA A 523 14.60 -60.30 20.92
C ALA A 523 16.03 -60.21 21.49
N GLY A 524 16.56 -61.23 22.18
CA GLY A 524 17.98 -61.35 22.53
C GLY A 524 18.60 -60.11 23.20
N ALA A 525 19.64 -59.55 22.59
CA ALA A 525 20.32 -58.35 23.08
C ALA A 525 19.54 -57.04 22.80
N ASP A 526 18.40 -57.10 22.12
CA ASP A 526 17.51 -55.96 21.87
C ASP A 526 16.42 -55.88 22.96
N ALA A 527 16.17 -56.98 23.68
CA ALA A 527 15.41 -57.00 24.93
C ALA A 527 16.14 -56.33 26.10
N THR A 528 17.45 -56.05 25.97
CA THR A 528 18.27 -55.43 27.02
C THR A 528 17.68 -54.14 27.54
N ILE A 529 17.23 -53.26 26.65
CA ILE A 529 16.75 -51.92 27.00
C ILE A 529 15.35 -51.96 27.66
N PRO A 530 14.33 -52.64 27.10
CA PRO A 530 13.00 -52.73 27.73
C PRO A 530 13.00 -53.44 29.09
N LEU A 531 13.81 -54.50 29.21
CA LEU A 531 13.96 -55.23 30.47
C LEU A 531 14.65 -54.36 31.53
N VAL A 532 15.69 -53.61 31.16
CA VAL A 532 16.32 -52.60 32.05
C VAL A 532 15.29 -51.61 32.59
N HIS A 533 14.38 -51.11 31.74
CA HIS A 533 13.35 -50.15 32.12
C HIS A 533 12.25 -50.72 33.03
N ALA A 534 11.92 -52.01 32.96
CA ALA A 534 10.81 -52.61 33.70
C ALA A 534 11.14 -53.03 35.14
N VAL A 535 12.43 -53.07 35.52
CA VAL A 535 12.88 -53.47 36.87
C VAL A 535 12.25 -52.64 38.01
N PRO A 536 12.18 -51.30 37.97
CA PRO A 536 11.74 -50.50 39.11
C PRO A 536 10.27 -50.73 39.51
N ASP A 537 9.40 -51.01 38.53
CA ASP A 537 7.93 -51.06 38.69
C ASP A 537 7.38 -52.49 38.91
N SER A 538 8.26 -53.49 38.96
CA SER A 538 7.93 -54.92 39.03
C SER A 538 7.88 -55.48 40.47
N GLY A 539 7.05 -56.50 40.73
CA GLY A 539 7.08 -57.28 41.98
C GLY A 539 8.38 -58.07 42.18
N PRO A 540 8.69 -58.56 43.41
CA PRO A 540 9.99 -59.15 43.72
C PRO A 540 10.32 -60.41 42.90
N GLU A 541 9.32 -61.20 42.50
CA GLU A 541 9.53 -62.36 41.62
C GLU A 541 9.92 -61.93 40.19
N LEU A 542 9.27 -60.91 39.65
CA LEU A 542 9.51 -60.40 38.31
C LEU A 542 10.85 -59.63 38.19
N GLN A 543 11.20 -58.81 39.19
CA GLN A 543 12.49 -58.10 39.24
C GLN A 543 13.69 -59.04 39.21
N LYS A 544 13.56 -60.15 39.94
CA LYS A 544 14.60 -61.17 40.00
C LYS A 544 14.85 -61.75 38.62
N GLU A 545 13.80 -62.01 37.86
CA GLU A 545 13.90 -62.65 36.56
C GLU A 545 14.47 -61.73 35.48
N ILE A 546 14.12 -60.44 35.54
CA ILE A 546 14.67 -59.41 34.65
C ILE A 546 16.18 -59.21 34.87
N LYS A 547 16.63 -59.08 36.14
CA LYS A 547 18.05 -58.82 36.47
C LYS A 547 18.97 -59.97 36.07
N ASN A 548 18.49 -61.20 36.23
CA ASN A 548 19.24 -62.39 35.87
C ASN A 548 19.53 -62.43 34.37
N TYR A 549 18.56 -62.01 33.54
CA TYR A 549 18.71 -61.99 32.09
C TYR A 549 19.75 -60.95 31.61
N LEU A 550 19.75 -59.74 32.17
CA LEU A 550 20.64 -58.65 31.76
C LEU A 550 22.12 -58.88 32.16
N THR A 551 22.35 -59.39 33.36
CA THR A 551 23.71 -59.69 33.84
C THR A 551 24.33 -60.84 33.04
N TRP A 552 23.48 -61.81 32.67
CA TRP A 552 23.88 -62.89 31.79
C TRP A 552 24.31 -62.35 30.43
N LEU A 553 23.63 -61.33 29.90
CA LEU A 553 23.97 -60.76 28.61
C LEU A 553 25.31 -59.97 28.59
N PHE A 554 25.63 -59.17 29.62
CA PHE A 554 26.86 -58.36 29.69
C PHE A 554 28.15 -59.20 29.73
N ASN A 555 28.15 -60.23 30.59
CA ASN A 555 29.33 -61.06 30.83
C ASN A 555 29.72 -61.93 29.63
N GLN A 556 28.80 -62.14 28.70
CA GLN A 556 29.06 -63.00 27.55
C GLN A 556 29.93 -62.31 26.51
N ASP A 557 29.86 -60.98 26.37
CA ASP A 557 30.63 -60.27 25.36
C ASP A 557 30.74 -58.77 25.70
N PRO A 558 31.69 -58.35 26.56
CA PRO A 558 31.87 -56.94 26.91
C PRO A 558 32.18 -56.08 25.69
N ARG A 559 32.91 -56.60 24.70
CA ARG A 559 33.21 -55.88 23.45
C ARG A 559 31.97 -55.71 22.59
N LYS A 560 31.08 -56.69 22.46
CA LYS A 560 29.79 -56.50 21.79
C LYS A 560 28.80 -55.70 22.61
N PHE A 561 28.82 -55.80 23.93
CA PHE A 561 27.98 -55.00 24.81
C PHE A 561 28.38 -53.53 24.71
N ILE A 562 29.69 -53.22 24.79
CA ILE A 562 30.25 -51.89 24.57
C ILE A 562 30.08 -51.48 23.09
N ALA A 563 30.20 -52.39 22.11
CA ALA A 563 29.87 -52.09 20.72
C ALA A 563 28.36 -51.86 20.47
N LYS A 564 27.47 -52.51 21.23
CA LYS A 564 26.01 -52.28 21.17
C LYS A 564 25.61 -50.99 21.86
N LEU A 565 26.32 -50.66 22.94
CA LEU A 565 26.43 -49.33 23.55
C LEU A 565 26.91 -48.28 22.52
N PHE A 566 27.93 -48.59 21.70
CA PHE A 566 28.43 -47.72 20.64
C PHE A 566 27.51 -47.67 19.40
N SER A 567 26.55 -48.61 19.29
CA SER A 567 25.60 -48.68 18.17
C SER A 567 24.20 -48.13 18.47
N GLY A 568 23.86 -47.77 19.72
CA GLY A 568 22.50 -47.35 20.10
C GLY A 568 22.44 -46.29 21.22
N GLN A 569 21.44 -45.40 21.14
CA GLN A 569 21.12 -44.43 22.20
C GLN A 569 20.54 -45.15 23.43
N ILE A 570 21.25 -45.15 24.56
CA ILE A 570 20.76 -45.73 25.82
C ILE A 570 20.35 -44.59 26.78
N PRO A 571 19.14 -44.62 27.39
CA PRO A 571 18.61 -43.46 28.12
C PRO A 571 19.11 -43.35 29.55
N ASP A 572 19.33 -44.47 30.24
CA ASP A 572 19.81 -44.45 31.62
C ASP A 572 21.33 -44.65 31.63
N ALA A 573 22.03 -43.54 31.40
CA ALA A 573 23.47 -43.48 31.64
C ALA A 573 23.80 -43.92 33.07
N GLY A 574 22.88 -43.86 34.05
CA GLY A 574 23.05 -44.26 35.45
C GLY A 574 23.01 -45.76 35.71
N LEU A 575 22.05 -46.52 35.17
CA LEU A 575 22.07 -47.99 35.25
C LEU A 575 23.19 -48.58 34.36
N MET A 576 23.46 -47.97 33.21
CA MET A 576 24.59 -48.34 32.35
C MET A 576 25.93 -47.96 32.96
N PHE A 577 26.00 -46.86 33.71
CA PHE A 577 27.11 -46.53 34.58
C PHE A 577 27.16 -47.50 35.77
N GLU A 578 26.08 -47.92 36.40
CA GLU A 578 26.16 -49.01 37.38
C GLU A 578 26.66 -50.31 36.76
N ILE A 579 26.49 -50.51 35.45
CA ILE A 579 27.03 -51.65 34.69
C ILE A 579 28.48 -51.41 34.17
N VAL A 580 28.90 -50.18 33.85
CA VAL A 580 30.23 -49.79 33.29
C VAL A 580 31.17 -49.20 34.37
N HIS A 581 30.64 -48.32 35.21
CA HIS A 581 31.23 -47.76 36.44
C HIS A 581 31.23 -48.73 37.62
N SER A 582 30.53 -49.87 37.56
CA SER A 582 30.91 -51.01 38.40
C SER A 582 32.30 -51.54 38.07
N SER A 583 32.99 -50.99 37.04
CA SER A 583 34.36 -51.32 36.66
C SER A 583 35.16 -50.17 35.97
N PRO A 584 35.42 -49.00 36.61
CA PRO A 584 36.10 -47.85 35.96
C PRO A 584 37.58 -48.09 35.64
N GLY A 585 38.25 -48.89 36.48
CA GLY A 585 39.67 -49.21 36.34
C GLY A 585 40.01 -50.07 35.11
N THR A 586 39.00 -50.58 34.42
CA THR A 586 39.14 -51.33 33.15
C THR A 586 38.72 -50.51 31.93
N VAL A 587 38.17 -49.30 32.10
CA VAL A 587 37.54 -48.54 30.99
C VAL A 587 38.39 -47.35 30.54
N ILE A 588 38.86 -46.48 31.44
CA ILE A 588 39.67 -45.30 31.06
C ILE A 588 41.02 -45.71 30.43
N PRO A 589 41.78 -46.67 30.97
CA PRO A 589 43.02 -47.13 30.35
C PRO A 589 42.79 -47.71 28.96
N GLU A 590 41.71 -48.48 28.78
CA GLU A 590 41.35 -49.06 27.48
C GLU A 590 40.98 -47.97 26.47
N LEU A 591 40.29 -46.90 26.88
CA LEU A 591 39.98 -45.76 26.02
C LEU A 591 41.23 -44.94 25.64
N ILE A 592 42.18 -44.75 26.57
CA ILE A 592 43.45 -44.07 26.28
C ILE A 592 44.32 -44.92 25.33
N GLU A 593 44.36 -46.23 25.54
CA GLU A 593 45.09 -47.17 24.68
C GLU A 593 44.48 -47.17 23.27
N ILE A 594 43.15 -47.26 23.14
CA ILE A 594 42.45 -47.13 21.85
C ILE A 594 42.67 -45.76 21.19
N PHE A 595 42.85 -44.70 21.98
CA PHE A 595 43.18 -43.37 21.46
C PHE A 595 44.62 -43.30 20.90
N GLN A 596 45.58 -43.95 21.56
CA GLN A 596 47.01 -43.94 21.22
C GLN A 596 47.43 -44.99 20.17
N GLU A 597 46.63 -46.03 19.93
CA GLU A 597 46.93 -47.14 19.00
C GLU A 597 46.83 -46.81 17.49
N ASP A 598 46.61 -45.55 17.13
CA ASP A 598 46.63 -45.00 15.75
C ASP A 598 45.78 -45.76 14.70
N ASP A 599 44.51 -46.03 15.04
CA ASP A 599 43.45 -46.53 14.13
C ASP A 599 42.34 -45.48 14.01
N GLY A 600 42.38 -44.67 12.94
CA GLY A 600 41.70 -43.37 12.82
C GLY A 600 40.25 -43.28 13.30
N SER A 601 39.37 -44.25 12.99
CA SER A 601 37.94 -44.17 13.41
C SER A 601 37.70 -44.49 14.89
N ARG A 602 38.52 -45.37 15.47
CA ARG A 602 38.39 -45.78 16.88
C ARG A 602 39.04 -44.76 17.79
N SER A 603 40.17 -44.22 17.35
CA SER A 603 40.83 -43.12 18.02
C SER A 603 39.93 -41.87 18.08
N LEU A 604 39.12 -41.61 17.06
CA LEU A 604 38.14 -40.51 17.07
C LEU A 604 37.04 -40.66 18.14
N VAL A 605 36.44 -41.86 18.28
CA VAL A 605 35.37 -42.14 19.26
C VAL A 605 35.92 -42.26 20.67
N ALA A 606 37.10 -42.85 20.82
CA ALA A 606 37.84 -42.84 22.07
C ALA A 606 38.19 -41.41 22.48
N GLY A 607 38.65 -40.58 21.55
CA GLY A 607 38.87 -39.14 21.75
C GLY A 607 37.58 -38.40 22.16
N ASP A 608 36.43 -38.73 21.57
CA ASP A 608 35.13 -38.14 21.95
C ASP A 608 34.68 -38.56 23.36
N LEU A 609 34.79 -39.85 23.69
CA LEU A 609 34.43 -40.36 25.02
C LEU A 609 35.38 -39.83 26.09
N LEU A 610 36.67 -39.77 25.78
CA LEU A 610 37.69 -39.14 26.62
C LEU A 610 37.40 -37.66 26.83
N SER A 611 37.01 -36.90 25.79
CA SER A 611 36.66 -35.48 25.94
C SER A 611 35.51 -35.22 26.93
N ARG A 612 34.68 -36.22 27.24
CA ARG A 612 33.58 -36.16 28.24
C ARG A 612 33.99 -36.54 29.66
N PHE A 613 35.17 -37.13 29.83
CA PHE A 613 35.85 -37.21 31.14
C PHE A 613 36.58 -35.90 31.48
N GLY A 614 36.49 -34.88 30.60
CA GLY A 614 36.91 -33.50 30.86
C GLY A 614 38.41 -33.41 31.15
N THR A 615 38.76 -32.90 32.33
CA THR A 615 40.15 -32.66 32.74
C THR A 615 41.02 -33.90 32.72
N ASP A 616 40.45 -35.09 32.91
CA ASP A 616 41.19 -36.35 32.93
C ASP A 616 41.73 -36.74 31.53
N ALA A 617 41.17 -36.15 30.47
CA ALA A 617 41.59 -36.35 29.08
C ALA A 617 42.50 -35.25 28.53
N LEU A 618 42.69 -34.14 29.26
CA LEU A 618 43.56 -33.05 28.83
C LEU A 618 45.05 -33.46 28.76
N PRO A 619 45.64 -34.10 29.80
CA PRO A 619 47.03 -34.56 29.72
C PRO A 619 47.34 -35.46 28.52
N PRO A 620 46.54 -36.51 28.21
CA PRO A 620 46.83 -37.36 27.06
C PRO A 620 46.66 -36.64 25.72
N PHE A 621 45.77 -35.65 25.58
CA PHE A 621 45.65 -34.86 24.35
C PHE A 621 46.80 -33.87 24.15
N ILE A 622 47.25 -33.20 25.22
CA ILE A 622 48.40 -32.28 25.14
C ILE A 622 49.71 -33.06 24.93
N ASP A 623 49.88 -34.20 25.59
CA ASP A 623 51.04 -35.06 25.38
C ASP A 623 51.04 -35.66 23.97
N ALA A 624 49.88 -36.03 23.43
CA ALA A 624 49.76 -36.46 22.04
C ALA A 624 50.13 -35.31 21.08
N LEU A 625 49.63 -34.10 21.31
CA LEU A 625 49.94 -32.94 20.46
C LEU A 625 51.43 -32.60 20.41
N LYS A 626 52.15 -32.77 21.54
CA LYS A 626 53.60 -32.53 21.66
C LYS A 626 54.46 -33.60 21.00
N ASN A 627 54.05 -34.86 21.11
CA ASN A 627 54.84 -35.99 20.63
C ASN A 627 54.50 -36.41 19.19
N GLU A 628 53.41 -35.88 18.64
CA GLU A 628 53.00 -36.14 17.27
C GLU A 628 53.93 -35.45 16.26
N SER A 629 54.22 -36.13 15.16
CA SER A 629 55.00 -35.60 14.04
C SER A 629 54.15 -35.35 12.78
N ASP A 630 52.99 -35.99 12.70
CA ASP A 630 52.02 -35.80 11.62
C ASP A 630 51.17 -34.53 11.85
N GLU A 631 51.24 -33.61 10.90
CA GLU A 631 50.52 -32.33 10.90
C GLU A 631 49.00 -32.50 10.87
N ASP A 632 48.48 -33.49 10.13
CA ASP A 632 47.04 -33.75 10.04
C ASP A 632 46.52 -34.31 11.36
N ARG A 633 47.30 -35.17 12.00
CA ARG A 633 46.98 -35.74 13.31
C ARG A 633 47.01 -34.69 14.42
N LYS A 634 47.95 -33.74 14.37
CA LYS A 634 47.95 -32.58 15.27
C LYS A 634 46.67 -31.75 15.12
N LEU A 635 46.19 -31.54 13.90
CA LEU A 635 44.92 -30.86 13.65
C LEU A 635 43.71 -31.65 14.19
N GLU A 636 43.72 -32.97 14.10
CA GLU A 636 42.67 -33.83 14.70
C GLU A 636 42.66 -33.73 16.24
N ILE A 637 43.83 -33.81 16.87
CA ILE A 637 43.97 -33.65 18.32
C ILE A 637 43.50 -32.25 18.75
N THR A 638 43.84 -31.24 17.96
CA THR A 638 43.36 -29.86 18.14
C THR A 638 41.82 -29.80 18.10
N SER A 639 41.16 -30.60 17.27
CA SER A 639 39.69 -30.68 17.22
C SER A 639 39.07 -31.28 18.50
N PHE A 640 39.72 -32.22 19.17
CA PHE A 640 39.25 -32.76 20.46
C PHE A 640 39.41 -31.74 21.58
N LEU A 641 40.51 -30.97 21.55
CA LEU A 641 40.71 -29.85 22.47
C LEU A 641 39.65 -28.76 22.25
N ILE A 642 39.27 -28.47 21.00
CA ILE A 642 38.14 -27.58 20.68
C ILE A 642 36.82 -28.14 21.24
N LYS A 643 36.59 -29.47 21.22
CA LYS A 643 35.38 -30.12 21.76
C LYS A 643 35.28 -30.08 23.28
N ILE A 644 36.40 -30.15 24.01
CA ILE A 644 36.41 -29.93 25.46
C ILE A 644 35.96 -28.50 25.78
N GLY A 645 36.24 -27.55 24.87
CA GLY A 645 35.70 -26.19 24.93
C GLY A 645 36.40 -25.37 26.01
N GLU A 646 35.61 -24.72 26.88
CA GLU A 646 36.12 -23.76 27.86
C GLU A 646 37.13 -24.37 28.85
N ASP A 647 36.92 -25.64 29.22
CA ASP A 647 37.80 -26.34 30.17
C ASP A 647 39.20 -26.62 29.60
N ALA A 648 39.40 -26.52 28.28
CA ALA A 648 40.72 -26.67 27.64
C ALA A 648 41.48 -25.35 27.48
N ILE A 649 40.81 -24.20 27.69
CA ILE A 649 41.41 -22.88 27.50
C ILE A 649 42.66 -22.67 28.36
N PRO A 650 42.68 -23.00 29.68
CA PRO A 650 43.86 -22.76 30.51
C PRO A 650 45.11 -23.51 29.99
N GLU A 651 44.94 -24.75 29.56
CA GLU A 651 45.98 -25.63 29.04
C GLU A 651 46.44 -25.20 27.63
N LEU A 652 45.52 -24.79 26.75
CA LEU A 652 45.82 -24.24 25.43
C LEU A 652 46.56 -22.89 25.51
N ILE A 653 46.20 -22.07 26.49
CA ILE A 653 46.87 -20.80 26.79
C ILE A 653 48.29 -21.06 27.31
N ALA A 654 48.46 -22.04 28.19
CA ALA A 654 49.80 -22.44 28.66
C ALA A 654 50.68 -22.97 27.52
N ALA A 655 50.08 -23.56 26.49
CA ALA A 655 50.76 -24.07 25.30
C ALA A 655 51.14 -23.00 24.27
N LEU A 656 50.67 -21.75 24.37
CA LEU A 656 51.06 -20.66 23.46
C LEU A 656 52.53 -20.23 23.60
N GLY A 657 53.20 -20.59 24.70
CA GLY A 657 54.62 -20.32 24.93
C GLY A 657 55.57 -21.39 24.38
N ASP A 658 55.03 -22.47 23.82
CA ASP A 658 55.80 -23.59 23.27
C ASP A 658 55.81 -23.51 21.74
N GLU A 659 56.98 -23.23 21.13
CA GLU A 659 57.10 -22.93 19.69
C GLU A 659 56.56 -24.06 18.79
N ASP A 660 56.62 -25.32 19.23
CA ASP A 660 56.23 -26.48 18.42
C ASP A 660 54.70 -26.69 18.39
N ILE A 661 53.98 -26.26 19.44
CA ILE A 661 52.53 -26.45 19.57
C ILE A 661 51.72 -25.14 19.58
N ALA A 662 52.39 -23.99 19.66
CA ALA A 662 51.76 -22.67 19.66
C ALA A 662 50.89 -22.41 18.42
N PRO A 663 51.26 -22.82 17.18
CA PRO A 663 50.39 -22.63 16.02
C PRO A 663 49.04 -23.37 16.12
N TYR A 664 49.03 -24.58 16.68
CA TYR A 664 47.80 -25.37 16.86
C TYR A 664 46.99 -24.90 18.07
N SER A 665 47.66 -24.46 19.13
CA SER A 665 47.00 -23.82 20.27
C SER A 665 46.34 -22.51 19.85
N MET A 666 47.02 -21.71 19.03
CA MET A 666 46.45 -20.51 18.40
C MET A 666 45.28 -20.87 17.48
N ALA A 667 45.38 -21.93 16.68
CA ALA A 667 44.29 -22.39 15.84
C ALA A 667 43.07 -22.89 16.65
N ALA A 668 43.28 -23.67 17.72
CA ALA A 668 42.24 -24.09 18.65
C ALA A 668 41.56 -22.90 19.31
N LEU A 669 42.34 -21.95 19.84
CA LEU A 669 41.81 -20.76 20.49
C LEU A 669 41.05 -19.86 19.50
N SER A 670 41.54 -19.70 18.26
CA SER A 670 40.81 -19.01 17.20
C SER A 670 39.51 -19.71 16.82
N ALA A 671 39.45 -21.04 16.86
CA ALA A 671 38.28 -21.84 16.51
C ALA A 671 37.25 -21.94 17.65
N ILE A 672 37.70 -21.99 18.91
CA ILE A 672 36.85 -21.86 20.11
C ILE A 672 36.11 -20.52 20.05
N GLY A 673 36.78 -19.46 19.56
CA GLY A 673 36.14 -18.20 19.21
C GLY A 673 35.95 -17.29 20.42
N GLU A 674 34.73 -16.78 20.62
CA GLU A 674 34.40 -15.81 21.68
C GLU A 674 34.84 -16.22 23.10
N PRO A 675 34.68 -17.47 23.56
CA PRO A 675 35.10 -17.88 24.91
C PRO A 675 36.62 -17.80 25.15
N ALA A 676 37.43 -17.89 24.08
CA ALA A 676 38.89 -17.76 24.19
C ALA A 676 39.34 -16.29 24.31
N VAL A 677 38.51 -15.33 23.90
CA VAL A 677 38.87 -13.91 23.87
C VAL A 677 39.29 -13.38 25.25
N PRO A 678 38.55 -13.60 26.36
CA PRO A 678 38.96 -13.14 27.69
C PRO A 678 40.29 -13.70 28.16
N ALA A 679 40.63 -14.93 27.79
CA ALA A 679 41.89 -15.58 28.16
C ALA A 679 43.08 -15.09 27.30
N LEU A 680 42.81 -14.64 26.06
CA LEU A 680 43.82 -14.09 25.15
C LEU A 680 44.16 -12.61 25.42
N LEU A 681 43.21 -11.80 25.91
CA LEU A 681 43.43 -10.37 26.15
C LEU A 681 44.60 -10.05 27.10
N PRO A 682 44.82 -10.76 28.23
CA PRO A 682 45.95 -10.52 29.13
C PRO A 682 47.31 -10.69 28.45
N PHE A 683 47.41 -11.55 27.42
CA PHE A 683 48.66 -11.80 26.69
C PHE A 683 49.10 -10.65 25.81
N LEU A 684 48.21 -9.69 25.51
CA LEU A 684 48.58 -8.44 24.87
C LEU A 684 49.56 -7.61 25.72
N LYS A 685 49.57 -7.80 27.04
CA LYS A 685 50.49 -7.17 28.00
C LYS A 685 51.66 -8.09 28.42
N SER A 686 51.76 -9.30 27.87
CA SER A 686 52.78 -10.28 28.25
C SER A 686 54.19 -9.82 27.87
N SER A 687 55.19 -10.19 28.68
CA SER A 687 56.61 -10.00 28.37
C SER A 687 57.17 -11.06 27.41
N ASP A 688 56.42 -12.15 27.18
CA ASP A 688 56.76 -13.20 26.22
C ASP A 688 56.34 -12.76 24.81
N GLN A 689 57.33 -12.50 23.95
CA GLN A 689 57.09 -12.02 22.59
C GLN A 689 56.42 -13.06 21.70
N VAL A 690 56.66 -14.35 21.92
CA VAL A 690 56.11 -15.44 21.10
C VAL A 690 54.62 -15.60 21.42
N ALA A 691 54.29 -15.74 22.70
CA ALA A 691 52.90 -15.84 23.14
C ALA A 691 52.10 -14.56 22.81
N GLN A 692 52.70 -13.37 22.91
CA GLN A 692 52.07 -12.11 22.54
C GLN A 692 51.75 -12.04 21.04
N GLN A 693 52.65 -12.49 20.16
CA GLN A 693 52.40 -12.51 18.71
C GLN A 693 51.29 -13.49 18.32
N TYR A 694 51.30 -14.71 18.88
CA TYR A 694 50.24 -15.69 18.61
C TYR A 694 48.88 -15.26 19.18
N ALA A 695 48.84 -14.60 20.34
CA ALA A 695 47.61 -14.01 20.85
C ALA A 695 47.08 -12.89 19.95
N ILE A 696 47.96 -12.04 19.41
CA ILE A 696 47.58 -11.02 18.42
C ILE A 696 46.99 -11.68 17.16
N HIS A 697 47.65 -12.70 16.61
CA HIS A 697 47.16 -13.42 15.43
C HIS A 697 45.84 -14.15 15.69
N ALA A 698 45.70 -14.77 16.86
CA ALA A 698 44.46 -15.43 17.26
C ALA A 698 43.30 -14.44 17.28
N LEU A 699 43.50 -13.28 17.93
CA LEU A 699 42.50 -12.21 18.02
C LEU A 699 42.17 -11.61 16.65
N THR A 700 43.17 -11.36 15.78
CA THR A 700 42.93 -10.88 14.41
C THR A 700 42.10 -11.88 13.58
N ARG A 701 42.32 -13.20 13.75
CA ARG A 701 41.56 -14.24 13.03
C ARG A 701 40.15 -14.47 13.58
N ILE A 702 39.93 -14.27 14.89
CA ILE A 702 38.59 -14.36 15.50
C ILE A 702 37.66 -13.29 14.90
N GLY A 703 38.18 -12.11 14.53
CA GLY A 703 37.43 -11.08 13.81
C GLY A 703 36.44 -10.32 14.71
N ALA A 704 35.20 -10.14 14.26
CA ALA A 704 34.18 -9.32 14.91
C ALA A 704 34.01 -9.53 16.44
N PRO A 705 33.93 -10.76 16.99
CA PRO A 705 33.83 -10.97 18.44
C PRO A 705 35.06 -10.46 19.22
N ALA A 706 36.25 -10.59 18.64
CA ALA A 706 37.46 -10.03 19.22
C ALA A 706 37.50 -8.51 19.07
N ALA A 707 36.99 -7.94 17.95
CA ALA A 707 36.90 -6.50 17.77
C ALA A 707 36.09 -5.83 18.88
N ALA A 708 34.94 -6.39 19.27
CA ALA A 708 34.13 -5.87 20.37
C ALA A 708 34.87 -5.86 21.72
N ALA A 709 35.53 -6.98 22.07
CA ALA A 709 36.26 -7.09 23.33
C ALA A 709 37.54 -6.23 23.37
N LEU A 710 38.24 -6.11 22.23
CA LEU A 710 39.37 -5.21 22.04
C LEU A 710 38.95 -3.75 22.21
N MET A 711 37.75 -3.40 21.74
CA MET A 711 37.17 -2.07 21.89
C MET A 711 36.84 -1.75 23.36
N SER A 712 36.34 -2.72 24.13
CA SER A 712 36.19 -2.59 25.58
C SER A 712 37.55 -2.43 26.26
N LEU A 713 38.56 -3.21 25.88
CA LEU A 713 39.91 -3.10 26.44
C LEU A 713 40.58 -1.74 26.13
N MET A 714 40.30 -1.16 24.96
CA MET A 714 40.71 0.21 24.63
C MET A 714 40.10 1.27 25.56
N GLN A 715 38.93 1.02 26.17
CA GLN A 715 38.36 1.92 27.17
C GLN A 715 39.09 1.81 28.51
N GLU A 716 39.57 0.62 28.85
CA GLU A 716 40.17 0.31 30.15
C GLU A 716 41.66 0.71 30.23
N ASP A 717 42.40 0.62 29.12
CA ASP A 717 43.84 0.91 29.09
C ASP A 717 44.25 1.71 27.84
N GLU A 718 44.36 3.03 27.99
CA GLU A 718 44.80 3.94 26.92
C GLU A 718 46.21 3.62 26.39
N GLY A 719 47.08 2.97 27.18
CA GLY A 719 48.43 2.61 26.78
C GLY A 719 48.48 1.51 25.71
N LEU A 720 47.41 0.71 25.59
CA LEU A 720 47.27 -0.34 24.58
C LEU A 720 46.63 0.13 23.29
N VAL A 721 46.09 1.36 23.23
CA VAL A 721 45.39 1.90 22.05
C VAL A 721 46.21 1.74 20.76
N PRO A 722 47.52 2.06 20.69
CA PRO A 722 48.29 1.87 19.44
C PRO A 722 48.40 0.41 19.01
N LEU A 723 48.52 -0.51 19.97
CA LEU A 723 48.60 -1.94 19.70
C LEU A 723 47.24 -2.45 19.19
N ILE A 724 46.16 -2.10 19.88
CA ILE A 724 44.81 -2.54 19.54
C ILE A 724 44.37 -1.96 18.19
N SER A 725 44.64 -0.67 17.92
CA SER A 725 44.36 -0.07 16.61
C SER A 725 45.07 -0.81 15.46
N ARG A 726 46.29 -1.31 15.68
CA ARG A 726 47.00 -2.14 14.68
C ARG A 726 46.36 -3.51 14.49
N ILE A 727 45.85 -4.13 15.56
CA ILE A 727 45.11 -5.40 15.48
C ILE A 727 43.82 -5.21 14.68
N LEU A 728 43.06 -4.16 14.99
CA LEU A 728 41.82 -3.79 14.28
C LEU A 728 42.10 -3.40 12.82
N ALA A 729 43.20 -2.69 12.52
CA ALA A 729 43.62 -2.43 11.15
C ALA A 729 43.94 -3.73 10.39
N GLY A 730 44.57 -4.70 11.05
CA GLY A 730 44.87 -6.03 10.49
C GLY A 730 43.62 -6.88 10.20
N MET A 731 42.49 -6.59 10.85
CA MET A 731 41.19 -7.21 10.56
C MET A 731 40.53 -6.65 9.28
N GLY A 732 40.96 -5.46 8.81
CA GLY A 732 40.44 -4.83 7.59
C GLY A 732 38.93 -4.54 7.64
N GLY A 733 38.24 -4.74 6.51
CA GLY A 733 36.81 -4.50 6.38
C GLY A 733 35.92 -5.26 7.40
N SER A 734 36.40 -6.37 7.96
CA SER A 734 35.66 -7.15 8.96
C SER A 734 35.48 -6.46 10.31
N ALA A 735 36.28 -5.43 10.61
CA ALA A 735 36.14 -4.62 11.83
C ALA A 735 35.27 -3.36 11.62
N LEU A 736 34.95 -2.99 10.36
CA LEU A 736 34.19 -1.77 10.07
C LEU A 736 32.82 -1.69 10.76
N PRO A 737 32.00 -2.76 10.82
CA PRO A 737 30.70 -2.71 11.47
C PRO A 737 30.81 -2.34 12.96
N GLU A 738 31.71 -2.98 13.70
CA GLU A 738 31.93 -2.76 15.13
C GLU A 738 32.56 -1.39 15.39
N LEU A 739 33.49 -0.95 14.53
CA LEU A 739 34.09 0.37 14.61
C LEU A 739 33.06 1.49 14.38
N ILE A 740 32.17 1.32 13.39
CA ILE A 740 31.08 2.27 13.12
C ILE A 740 30.08 2.25 14.27
N GLN A 741 29.70 1.07 14.77
CA GLN A 741 28.77 0.93 15.89
C GLN A 741 29.32 1.61 17.15
N GLU A 742 30.60 1.44 17.48
CA GLU A 742 31.16 2.16 18.63
C GLU A 742 31.30 3.66 18.38
N LEU A 743 31.57 4.07 17.14
CA LEU A 743 31.55 5.50 16.82
C LEU A 743 30.13 6.08 16.99
N GLU A 744 29.07 5.30 16.69
CA GLU A 744 27.67 5.65 16.95
C GLU A 744 27.36 5.74 18.46
N THR A 745 27.90 4.83 19.29
CA THR A 745 27.72 4.89 20.76
C THR A 745 28.44 6.10 21.35
N LEU A 746 29.66 6.39 20.91
CA LEU A 746 30.41 7.58 21.32
C LEU A 746 29.71 8.87 20.86
N GLN A 747 29.17 8.90 19.65
CA GLN A 747 28.38 10.03 19.16
C GLN A 747 27.10 10.23 19.98
N SER A 748 26.40 9.14 20.33
CA SER A 748 25.17 9.20 21.14
C SER A 748 25.44 9.68 22.58
N SER A 749 26.66 9.50 23.08
CA SER A 749 27.11 9.94 24.40
C SER A 749 27.88 11.28 24.39
N GLY A 750 28.10 11.89 23.21
CA GLY A 750 28.82 13.16 23.05
C GLY A 750 30.35 13.06 23.25
N GLN A 751 30.92 11.86 23.12
CA GLN A 751 32.34 11.56 23.32
C GLN A 751 33.11 11.28 22.02
N GLU A 752 32.53 11.58 20.86
CA GLU A 752 33.15 11.39 19.55
C GLU A 752 34.48 12.16 19.38
N GLY A 753 34.69 13.26 20.13
CA GLY A 753 35.91 14.06 20.13
C GLY A 753 37.00 13.58 21.10
N SER A 754 36.80 12.47 21.80
CA SER A 754 37.80 11.88 22.68
C SER A 754 39.00 11.32 21.89
N SER A 755 40.14 11.09 22.54
CA SER A 755 41.30 10.41 21.92
C SER A 755 40.91 9.09 21.25
N ARG A 756 39.94 8.38 21.86
CA ARG A 756 39.35 7.14 21.35
C ARG A 756 38.48 7.37 20.12
N GLY A 757 37.55 8.34 20.17
CA GLY A 757 36.72 8.69 19.01
C GLY A 757 37.55 9.16 17.80
N ILE A 758 38.61 9.95 18.03
CA ILE A 758 39.54 10.40 16.99
C ILE A 758 40.33 9.22 16.40
N ALA A 759 40.78 8.29 17.24
CA ALA A 759 41.48 7.08 16.79
C ALA A 759 40.57 6.20 15.92
N LEU A 760 39.31 6.02 16.31
CA LEU A 760 38.32 5.26 15.53
C LEU A 760 38.01 5.92 14.18
N MET A 761 37.79 7.23 14.16
CA MET A 761 37.59 7.97 12.91
C MET A 761 38.80 7.86 11.97
N THR A 762 40.01 7.95 12.51
CA THR A 762 41.25 7.81 11.74
C THR A 762 41.38 6.40 11.17
N LEU A 763 41.12 5.38 11.99
CA LEU A 763 41.20 3.97 11.61
C LEU A 763 40.17 3.61 10.54
N ILE A 764 38.91 4.03 10.70
CA ILE A 764 37.85 3.81 9.69
C ILE A 764 38.24 4.48 8.38
N THR A 765 38.78 5.70 8.44
CA THR A 765 39.26 6.41 7.24
C THR A 765 40.42 5.66 6.57
N GLU A 766 41.39 5.14 7.33
CA GLU A 766 42.53 4.41 6.76
C GLU A 766 42.12 3.07 6.13
N ILE A 767 41.25 2.30 6.80
CA ILE A 767 40.74 1.02 6.29
C ILE A 767 39.98 1.27 4.98
N THR A 768 39.08 2.25 4.97
CA THR A 768 38.24 2.55 3.80
C THR A 768 39.06 3.10 2.63
N LEU A 769 40.07 3.94 2.86
CA LEU A 769 40.93 4.45 1.78
C LEU A 769 41.86 3.39 1.16
N SER A 770 42.05 2.25 1.83
CA SER A 770 42.94 1.19 1.37
C SER A 770 42.34 0.31 0.27
N ASN A 771 41.00 0.24 0.18
CA ASN A 771 40.30 -0.59 -0.81
C ASN A 771 38.96 0.04 -1.25
N ARG A 772 38.61 -0.10 -2.54
CA ARG A 772 37.38 0.43 -3.13
C ARG A 772 36.11 -0.22 -2.55
N ASP A 773 36.15 -1.52 -2.23
CA ASP A 773 35.00 -2.23 -1.65
C ASP A 773 34.69 -1.72 -0.23
N ASP A 774 35.73 -1.41 0.55
CA ASP A 774 35.59 -0.89 1.91
C ASP A 774 34.98 0.52 1.92
N LEU A 775 35.25 1.36 0.91
CA LEU A 775 34.58 2.68 0.76
C LEU A 775 33.06 2.56 0.62
N ARG A 776 32.55 1.51 -0.01
CA ARG A 776 31.10 1.33 -0.22
C ARG A 776 30.35 1.10 1.07
N HIS A 777 30.99 0.48 2.07
CA HIS A 777 30.37 0.31 3.38
C HIS A 777 30.01 1.66 4.01
N LEU A 778 30.76 2.74 3.71
CA LEU A 778 30.43 4.08 4.18
C LEU A 778 29.19 4.70 3.51
N PHE A 779 28.87 4.31 2.28
CA PHE A 779 27.64 4.78 1.59
C PHE A 779 26.37 4.26 2.26
N THR A 780 26.49 3.20 3.08
CA THR A 780 25.36 2.56 3.76
C THR A 780 25.08 3.11 5.17
N ILE A 781 25.90 4.05 5.65
CA ILE A 781 25.73 4.66 6.98
C ILE A 781 24.41 5.43 7.02
N LYS A 782 23.49 4.99 7.90
CA LYS A 782 22.17 5.61 8.07
C LYS A 782 22.19 6.80 9.04
N ASN A 783 23.17 6.88 9.93
CA ASN A 783 23.27 7.97 10.90
C ASN A 783 23.70 9.27 10.19
N PRO A 784 22.85 10.31 10.12
CA PRO A 784 23.14 11.53 9.36
C PRO A 784 24.26 12.35 9.99
N VAL A 785 24.46 12.27 11.31
CA VAL A 785 25.54 12.98 12.02
C VAL A 785 26.88 12.40 11.64
N LEU A 786 27.01 11.06 11.68
CA LEU A 786 28.24 10.38 11.26
C LEU A 786 28.51 10.54 9.76
N ALA A 787 27.48 10.45 8.92
CA ALA A 787 27.62 10.72 7.50
C ALA A 787 28.21 12.12 7.26
N THR A 788 27.67 13.14 7.93
CA THR A 788 28.19 14.52 7.84
C THR A 788 29.62 14.64 8.37
N MET A 789 30.00 13.89 9.41
CA MET A 789 31.38 13.88 9.92
C MET A 789 32.37 13.30 8.91
N PHE A 790 32.05 12.15 8.32
CA PHE A 790 32.87 11.55 7.26
C PHE A 790 32.92 12.43 6.00
N GLU A 791 31.80 13.06 5.62
CA GLU A 791 31.79 14.07 4.54
C GLU A 791 32.82 15.17 4.79
N ARG A 792 32.83 15.75 6.00
CA ARG A 792 33.80 16.80 6.37
C ARG A 792 35.25 16.30 6.34
N ILE A 793 35.49 15.08 6.81
CA ILE A 793 36.81 14.46 6.78
C ILE A 793 37.27 14.29 5.34
N PHE A 794 36.43 13.74 4.46
CA PHE A 794 36.77 13.56 3.06
C PHE A 794 36.94 14.89 2.33
N ILE A 795 36.09 15.88 2.56
CA ILE A 795 36.27 17.25 2.05
C ILE A 795 37.64 17.80 2.47
N SER A 796 38.07 17.57 3.73
CA SER A 796 39.37 18.02 4.23
C SER A 796 40.57 17.34 3.56
N LYS A 797 40.40 16.13 3.02
CA LYS A 797 41.45 15.40 2.26
C LYS A 797 41.64 15.96 0.85
N GLY A 798 40.73 16.82 0.36
CA GLY A 798 40.90 17.54 -0.90
C GLY A 798 40.94 16.62 -2.13
N GLU A 799 41.70 16.99 -3.15
CA GLU A 799 41.72 16.26 -4.45
C GLU A 799 42.11 14.78 -4.34
N GLN A 800 42.84 14.40 -3.30
CA GLN A 800 43.35 13.03 -3.12
C GLN A 800 42.22 12.00 -2.96
N ILE A 801 41.06 12.40 -2.43
CA ILE A 801 39.91 11.50 -2.23
C ILE A 801 38.96 11.44 -3.43
N LEU A 802 39.00 12.43 -4.33
CA LEU A 802 38.02 12.54 -5.41
C LEU A 802 38.10 11.36 -6.38
N THR A 803 39.31 10.95 -6.76
CA THR A 803 39.47 9.85 -7.73
C THR A 803 39.01 8.50 -7.16
N PRO A 804 39.46 8.07 -5.96
CA PRO A 804 38.94 6.84 -5.33
C PRO A 804 37.43 6.85 -5.09
N LEU A 805 36.87 7.99 -4.68
CA LEU A 805 35.45 8.14 -4.40
C LEU A 805 34.59 8.05 -5.68
N LEU A 806 35.03 8.72 -6.75
CA LEU A 806 34.36 8.67 -8.05
C LEU A 806 34.47 7.28 -8.68
N ASP A 807 35.64 6.63 -8.57
CA ASP A 807 35.83 5.25 -9.04
C ASP A 807 34.88 4.27 -8.33
N ALA A 808 34.72 4.39 -7.01
CA ALA A 808 33.79 3.54 -6.25
C ALA A 808 32.33 3.74 -6.66
N THR A 809 31.98 4.97 -7.06
CA THR A 809 30.64 5.39 -7.50
C THR A 809 30.29 4.88 -8.90
N MET A 810 31.27 4.55 -9.75
CA MET A 810 31.04 4.15 -11.14
C MET A 810 30.32 2.80 -11.32
N GLU A 811 30.28 1.94 -10.30
CA GLU A 811 29.51 0.68 -10.34
C GLU A 811 28.16 0.79 -9.63
N GLU A 812 27.88 1.92 -9.00
CA GLU A 812 26.58 2.21 -8.40
C GLU A 812 25.59 2.65 -9.48
N LYS A 813 24.33 2.22 -9.33
CA LYS A 813 23.26 2.62 -10.26
C LYS A 813 22.90 4.10 -10.15
N ALA A 814 23.17 4.72 -9.00
CA ALA A 814 22.93 6.12 -8.71
C ALA A 814 24.02 6.66 -7.78
N VAL A 815 24.32 7.95 -7.90
CA VAL A 815 25.30 8.62 -7.03
C VAL A 815 24.77 8.66 -5.59
N PRO A 816 25.49 8.10 -4.59
CA PRO A 816 25.08 8.18 -3.18
C PRO A 816 25.00 9.62 -2.67
N ASP A 817 24.13 9.89 -1.69
CA ASP A 817 23.91 11.23 -1.13
C ASP A 817 25.19 11.82 -0.52
N MET A 818 25.95 11.01 0.21
CA MET A 818 27.24 11.39 0.79
C MET A 818 28.22 11.87 -0.29
N VAL A 819 28.31 11.13 -1.39
CA VAL A 819 29.17 11.47 -2.53
C VAL A 819 28.69 12.76 -3.20
N SER A 820 27.37 12.90 -3.38
CA SER A 820 26.75 14.11 -3.92
C SER A 820 27.09 15.35 -3.08
N ASN A 821 27.01 15.26 -1.75
CA ASN A 821 27.31 16.35 -0.83
C ASN A 821 28.79 16.75 -0.84
N ILE A 822 29.70 15.76 -0.85
CA ILE A 822 31.15 15.99 -0.94
C ILE A 822 31.47 16.69 -2.25
N ILE A 823 30.96 16.19 -3.38
CA ILE A 823 31.21 16.76 -4.70
C ILE A 823 30.63 18.16 -4.82
N ALA A 824 29.39 18.36 -4.38
CA ALA A 824 28.75 19.68 -4.36
C ALA A 824 29.55 20.70 -3.52
N SER A 825 30.24 20.25 -2.46
CA SER A 825 31.10 21.12 -1.65
C SER A 825 32.41 21.48 -2.35
N MET A 826 32.96 20.57 -3.17
CA MET A 826 34.30 20.69 -3.76
C MET A 826 34.34 21.33 -5.16
N HIS A 827 33.20 21.53 -5.83
CA HIS A 827 33.06 22.30 -7.09
C HIS A 827 34.13 22.00 -8.16
N SER A 828 35.01 22.96 -8.48
CA SER A 828 35.96 22.90 -9.60
C SER A 828 36.96 21.73 -9.53
N PRO A 829 37.59 21.43 -8.36
CA PRO A 829 38.31 20.17 -8.14
C PRO A 829 37.56 18.91 -8.56
N ALA A 830 36.27 18.80 -8.18
CA ALA A 830 35.44 17.65 -8.54
C ALA A 830 35.15 17.63 -10.05
N GLN A 831 34.87 18.78 -10.66
CA GLN A 831 34.70 18.89 -12.11
C GLN A 831 35.95 18.44 -12.89
N SER A 832 37.14 18.86 -12.44
CA SER A 832 38.42 18.48 -13.06
C SER A 832 38.67 16.96 -12.96
N ALA A 833 38.39 16.37 -11.80
CA ALA A 833 38.50 14.93 -11.60
C ALA A 833 37.52 14.15 -12.48
N VAL A 834 36.24 14.57 -12.54
CA VAL A 834 35.20 13.95 -13.37
C VAL A 834 35.53 14.05 -14.85
N THR A 835 35.98 15.21 -15.33
CA THR A 835 36.36 15.39 -16.74
C THR A 835 37.62 14.59 -17.11
N THR A 836 38.52 14.36 -16.17
CA THR A 836 39.70 13.51 -16.36
C THR A 836 39.31 12.04 -16.44
N LEU A 837 38.45 11.56 -15.53
CA LEU A 837 37.92 10.19 -15.55
C LEU A 837 37.02 9.92 -16.76
N LEU A 838 36.23 10.91 -17.20
CA LEU A 838 35.45 10.77 -18.44
C LEU A 838 36.32 10.58 -19.69
N LYS A 839 37.58 11.03 -19.68
CA LYS A 839 38.53 10.79 -20.79
C LYS A 839 39.16 9.40 -20.74
N SER A 840 39.24 8.76 -19.57
CA SER A 840 39.76 7.40 -19.42
C SER A 840 38.70 6.33 -19.72
N VAL A 841 37.42 6.72 -19.78
CA VAL A 841 36.29 5.85 -20.10
C VAL A 841 35.85 6.08 -21.55
N GLY A 842 35.81 5.02 -22.37
CA GLY A 842 35.47 5.11 -23.78
C GLY A 842 33.98 5.38 -24.07
N PRO A 843 33.62 5.82 -25.30
CA PRO A 843 32.22 5.98 -25.72
C PRO A 843 31.44 4.67 -25.59
N GLY A 844 30.17 4.75 -25.17
CA GLY A 844 29.29 3.58 -24.94
C GLY A 844 29.53 2.78 -23.66
N ASP A 845 30.47 3.19 -22.80
CA ASP A 845 30.68 2.54 -21.50
C ASP A 845 29.70 3.07 -20.45
N LYS A 846 28.89 2.18 -19.86
CA LYS A 846 27.85 2.54 -18.88
C LYS A 846 28.40 3.22 -17.62
N ARG A 847 29.69 3.05 -17.31
CA ARG A 847 30.34 3.75 -16.19
C ARG A 847 30.34 5.27 -16.35
N ARG A 848 30.13 5.78 -17.58
CA ARG A 848 29.94 7.22 -17.84
C ARG A 848 28.68 7.78 -17.19
N ILE A 849 27.66 6.97 -16.94
CA ILE A 849 26.36 7.40 -16.39
C ILE A 849 26.55 8.12 -15.04
N ALA A 850 27.24 7.47 -14.09
CA ALA A 850 27.54 8.05 -12.78
C ALA A 850 28.29 9.39 -12.90
N LEU A 851 29.27 9.47 -13.82
CA LEU A 851 30.04 10.69 -14.04
C LEU A 851 29.20 11.83 -14.63
N LEU A 852 28.26 11.54 -15.54
CA LEU A 852 27.34 12.54 -16.10
C LEU A 852 26.33 13.03 -15.04
N GLN A 853 25.83 12.14 -14.20
CA GLN A 853 24.98 12.50 -13.05
C GLN A 853 25.70 13.46 -12.11
N VAL A 854 26.98 13.20 -11.81
CA VAL A 854 27.82 14.11 -11.01
C VAL A 854 27.92 15.50 -11.65
N LEU A 855 28.12 15.61 -12.97
CA LEU A 855 28.16 16.91 -13.65
C LEU A 855 26.84 17.68 -13.54
N GLY A 856 25.70 16.98 -13.62
CA GLY A 856 24.39 17.61 -13.44
C GLY A 856 24.05 17.97 -11.99
N ILE A 857 24.67 17.33 -10.99
CA ILE A 857 24.63 17.77 -9.58
C ILE A 857 25.39 19.08 -9.42
N LEU A 858 26.58 19.21 -10.02
CA LEU A 858 27.39 20.41 -9.95
C LEU A 858 26.70 21.64 -10.57
N LYS A 859 25.89 21.43 -11.62
CA LYS A 859 25.19 22.49 -12.39
C LYS A 859 26.09 23.63 -12.85
N ASP A 860 27.38 23.37 -12.98
CA ASP A 860 28.33 24.36 -13.46
C ASP A 860 28.12 24.55 -14.98
N PRO A 861 27.87 25.78 -15.47
CA PRO A 861 27.72 26.06 -16.89
C PRO A 861 28.89 25.53 -17.75
N ALA A 862 30.10 25.43 -17.20
CA ALA A 862 31.26 24.86 -17.89
C ALA A 862 31.15 23.34 -18.14
N SER A 863 30.18 22.66 -17.51
CA SER A 863 29.89 21.23 -17.73
C SER A 863 28.88 20.99 -18.86
N ALA A 864 28.13 22.02 -19.28
CA ALA A 864 27.14 21.90 -20.35
C ALA A 864 27.73 21.41 -21.68
N PRO A 865 28.93 21.83 -22.14
CA PRO A 865 29.55 21.27 -23.34
C PRO A 865 29.79 19.76 -23.27
N VAL A 866 30.16 19.24 -22.10
CA VAL A 866 30.40 17.79 -21.90
C VAL A 866 29.09 17.02 -21.97
N LEU A 867 28.01 17.57 -21.42
CA LEU A 867 26.67 17.00 -21.54
C LEU A 867 26.14 17.08 -22.98
N TYR A 868 26.45 18.15 -23.73
CA TYR A 868 26.11 18.26 -25.15
C TYR A 868 26.84 17.22 -26.01
N ASP A 869 28.10 16.93 -25.72
CA ASP A 869 28.84 15.88 -26.41
C ASP A 869 28.27 14.49 -26.08
N ALA A 870 27.80 14.27 -24.86
CA ALA A 870 27.15 13.02 -24.45
C ALA A 870 25.80 12.79 -25.16
N LEU A 871 25.13 13.83 -25.67
CA LEU A 871 23.95 13.67 -26.55
C LEU A 871 24.27 12.98 -27.88
N LYS A 872 25.55 12.82 -28.23
CA LYS A 872 25.99 12.12 -29.46
C LYS A 872 26.56 10.74 -29.16
N ASP A 873 26.45 10.25 -27.93
CA ASP A 873 26.98 8.94 -27.56
C ASP A 873 26.23 7.82 -28.30
N PRO A 874 26.95 6.78 -28.79
CA PRO A 874 26.31 5.64 -29.43
C PRO A 874 25.32 4.90 -28.52
N ASP A 875 25.53 4.92 -27.20
CA ASP A 875 24.65 4.27 -26.23
C ASP A 875 23.48 5.19 -25.84
N HIS A 876 22.26 4.67 -25.95
CA HIS A 876 21.04 5.44 -25.70
C HIS A 876 20.80 5.76 -24.21
N ASP A 877 21.30 4.95 -23.27
CA ASP A 877 21.18 5.22 -21.82
C ASP A 877 21.99 6.47 -21.48
N ILE A 878 23.17 6.60 -22.09
CA ILE A 878 24.05 7.76 -21.94
C ILE A 878 23.38 9.02 -22.51
N ARG A 879 22.77 8.94 -23.70
CA ARG A 879 22.02 10.06 -24.28
C ARG A 879 20.84 10.49 -23.39
N MET A 880 20.07 9.54 -22.88
CA MET A 880 18.95 9.81 -21.97
C MET A 880 19.40 10.48 -20.67
N VAL A 881 20.50 10.01 -20.07
CA VAL A 881 21.06 10.62 -18.85
C VAL A 881 21.50 12.05 -19.14
N ALA A 882 22.19 12.28 -20.26
CA ALA A 882 22.59 13.63 -20.67
C ALA A 882 21.38 14.58 -20.83
N ILE A 883 20.28 14.13 -21.44
CA ILE A 883 19.03 14.90 -21.58
C ILE A 883 18.45 15.28 -20.21
N LYS A 884 18.33 14.30 -19.30
CA LYS A 884 17.78 14.51 -17.96
C LYS A 884 18.62 15.51 -17.16
N GLU A 885 19.94 15.39 -17.24
CA GLU A 885 20.85 16.29 -16.54
C GLU A 885 20.85 17.69 -17.15
N LEU A 886 20.71 17.82 -18.49
CA LEU A 886 20.57 19.11 -19.17
C LEU A 886 19.29 19.87 -18.77
N GLY A 887 18.18 19.17 -18.52
CA GLY A 887 16.94 19.81 -18.04
C GLY A 887 17.13 20.64 -16.77
N LYS A 888 18.11 20.30 -15.94
CA LYS A 888 18.46 21.03 -14.70
C LYS A 888 19.09 22.41 -14.94
N PHE A 889 19.51 22.71 -16.16
CA PHE A 889 20.12 23.99 -16.57
C PHE A 889 19.09 25.02 -17.08
N GLY A 890 17.80 24.67 -17.13
CA GLY A 890 16.71 25.60 -17.47
C GLY A 890 16.74 26.08 -18.92
N ARG A 891 16.50 27.39 -19.15
CA ARG A 891 16.31 27.96 -20.51
C ARG A 891 17.50 27.75 -21.45
N GLU A 892 18.72 27.66 -20.92
CA GLU A 892 19.93 27.46 -21.73
C GLU A 892 19.93 26.10 -22.44
N ALA A 893 19.22 25.11 -21.88
CA ALA A 893 19.07 23.78 -22.46
C ALA A 893 17.94 23.68 -23.50
N LEU A 894 17.15 24.74 -23.73
CA LEU A 894 15.97 24.69 -24.62
C LEU A 894 16.32 24.23 -26.04
N GLY A 895 17.35 24.82 -26.65
CA GLY A 895 17.78 24.46 -28.00
C GLY A 895 18.25 23.01 -28.10
N PRO A 896 19.21 22.58 -27.26
CA PRO A 896 19.66 21.18 -27.20
C PRO A 896 18.53 20.16 -26.95
N LEU A 897 17.62 20.44 -26.02
CA LEU A 897 16.48 19.57 -25.72
C LEU A 897 15.46 19.53 -26.86
N THR A 898 15.24 20.65 -27.56
CA THR A 898 14.37 20.69 -28.75
C THR A 898 14.96 19.83 -29.87
N ASN A 899 16.28 19.90 -30.10
CA ASN A 899 16.94 19.03 -31.09
C ASN A 899 16.87 17.55 -30.71
N ALA A 900 16.93 17.23 -29.41
CA ALA A 900 16.82 15.86 -28.91
C ALA A 900 15.41 15.25 -29.12
N MET A 901 14.39 16.07 -29.38
CA MET A 901 13.07 15.59 -29.81
C MET A 901 13.10 14.95 -31.21
N GLU A 902 14.20 15.09 -31.96
CA GLU A 902 14.38 14.48 -33.28
C GLU A 902 15.29 13.23 -33.23
N ASP A 903 15.66 12.74 -32.04
CA ASP A 903 16.51 11.54 -31.92
C ASP A 903 15.85 10.30 -32.57
N PRO A 904 16.62 9.44 -33.26
CA PRO A 904 16.07 8.21 -33.85
C PRO A 904 15.45 7.28 -32.80
N ASP A 905 15.95 7.29 -31.56
CA ASP A 905 15.44 6.46 -30.46
C ASP A 905 14.20 7.10 -29.80
N PRO A 906 13.04 6.41 -29.78
CA PRO A 906 11.83 6.93 -29.15
C PRO A 906 11.93 7.24 -27.65
N GLU A 907 12.70 6.48 -26.89
CA GLU A 907 12.87 6.68 -25.45
C GLU A 907 13.66 7.96 -25.19
N VAL A 908 14.65 8.25 -26.04
CA VAL A 908 15.42 9.49 -26.01
C VAL A 908 14.54 10.70 -26.35
N ARG A 909 13.66 10.60 -27.38
CA ARG A 909 12.69 11.66 -27.69
C ARG A 909 11.72 11.93 -26.54
N ALA A 910 11.20 10.87 -25.91
CA ALA A 910 10.29 10.99 -24.78
C ALA A 910 10.98 11.66 -23.57
N ALA A 911 12.24 11.29 -23.29
CA ALA A 911 13.04 11.95 -22.26
C ALA A 911 13.22 13.46 -22.54
N ALA A 912 13.45 13.85 -23.80
CA ALA A 912 13.58 15.24 -24.19
C ALA A 912 12.30 16.05 -23.92
N VAL A 913 11.14 15.51 -24.32
CA VAL A 913 9.83 16.12 -24.10
C VAL A 913 9.52 16.26 -22.62
N GLU A 914 9.84 15.25 -21.80
CA GLU A 914 9.63 15.34 -20.36
C GLU A 914 10.53 16.41 -19.71
N SER A 915 11.80 16.48 -20.10
CA SER A 915 12.76 17.46 -19.58
C SER A 915 12.46 18.90 -20.02
N LEU A 916 11.79 19.10 -21.16
CA LEU A 916 11.27 20.43 -21.54
C LEU A 916 10.24 20.94 -20.52
N GLY A 917 9.44 20.05 -19.91
CA GLY A 917 8.50 20.41 -18.86
C GLY A 917 9.16 21.04 -17.63
N ASP A 918 10.43 20.72 -17.35
CA ASP A 918 11.21 21.30 -16.24
C ASP A 918 11.61 22.78 -16.51
N ILE A 919 11.45 23.27 -17.74
CA ILE A 919 11.73 24.67 -18.13
C ILE A 919 10.53 25.61 -17.83
N GLY A 920 9.29 25.10 -17.89
CA GLY A 920 8.06 25.86 -17.59
C GLY A 920 7.32 26.46 -18.80
N LEU A 921 6.51 27.52 -18.57
CA LEU A 921 5.56 28.09 -19.54
C LEU A 921 6.07 28.35 -20.98
N PRO A 922 7.33 28.78 -21.22
CA PRO A 922 7.83 29.04 -22.58
C PRO A 922 7.81 27.84 -23.54
N VAL A 923 7.62 26.61 -23.03
CA VAL A 923 7.60 25.38 -23.85
C VAL A 923 6.19 24.83 -24.12
N LEU A 924 5.13 25.53 -23.70
CA LEU A 924 3.76 24.99 -23.73
C LEU A 924 3.29 24.61 -25.14
N ASP A 925 3.60 25.43 -26.15
CA ASP A 925 3.22 25.16 -27.54
C ASP A 925 3.94 23.91 -28.10
N GLN A 926 5.22 23.72 -27.73
CA GLN A 926 5.99 22.54 -28.10
C GLN A 926 5.41 21.28 -27.44
N LEU A 927 4.99 21.37 -26.18
CA LEU A 927 4.36 20.25 -25.47
C LEU A 927 2.96 19.93 -26.02
N ILE A 928 2.14 20.94 -26.37
CA ILE A 928 0.84 20.72 -27.03
C ILE A 928 1.04 20.06 -28.41
N THR A 929 2.07 20.46 -29.15
CA THR A 929 2.42 19.83 -30.43
C THR A 929 2.82 18.37 -30.24
N ALA A 930 3.58 18.05 -29.18
CA ALA A 930 3.98 16.69 -28.85
C ALA A 930 2.80 15.77 -28.47
N LEU A 931 1.64 16.31 -28.07
CA LEU A 931 0.41 15.51 -27.90
C LEU A 931 -0.13 14.93 -29.22
N LYS A 932 0.29 15.48 -30.37
CA LYS A 932 -0.11 15.02 -31.72
C LYS A 932 0.83 13.96 -32.28
N ASP A 933 1.87 13.56 -31.53
CA ASP A 933 2.86 12.60 -32.01
C ASP A 933 2.25 11.20 -32.22
N GLN A 934 2.78 10.46 -33.21
CA GLN A 934 2.33 9.09 -33.50
C GLN A 934 2.73 8.12 -32.39
N ASP A 935 3.87 8.36 -31.74
CA ASP A 935 4.40 7.55 -30.66
C ASP A 935 3.65 7.78 -29.33
N GLY A 936 3.22 6.70 -28.68
CA GLY A 936 2.51 6.77 -27.40
C GLY A 936 3.37 7.30 -26.25
N ALA A 937 4.68 7.01 -26.26
CA ALA A 937 5.59 7.44 -25.20
C ALA A 937 5.78 8.96 -25.21
N ILE A 938 5.85 9.56 -26.40
CA ILE A 938 6.00 11.01 -26.58
C ILE A 938 4.75 11.75 -26.10
N ARG A 939 3.55 11.25 -26.43
CA ARG A 939 2.30 11.82 -25.93
C ARG A 939 2.21 11.76 -24.39
N ALA A 940 2.65 10.66 -23.79
CA ALA A 940 2.69 10.52 -22.33
C ALA A 940 3.70 11.50 -21.69
N ALA A 941 4.88 11.66 -22.29
CA ALA A 941 5.88 12.62 -21.84
C ALA A 941 5.37 14.07 -21.94
N ALA A 942 4.65 14.40 -23.02
CA ALA A 942 4.04 15.72 -23.21
C ALA A 942 3.02 16.04 -22.10
N LEU A 943 2.14 15.10 -21.77
CA LEU A 943 1.19 15.25 -20.66
C LEU A 943 1.89 15.50 -19.33
N LYS A 944 2.94 14.71 -19.04
CA LYS A 944 3.73 14.86 -17.82
C LYS A 944 4.45 16.22 -17.77
N GLY A 945 4.99 16.68 -18.90
CA GLY A 945 5.64 17.98 -19.03
C GLY A 945 4.66 19.14 -18.80
N ILE A 946 3.46 19.07 -19.38
CA ILE A 946 2.41 20.08 -19.19
C ILE A 946 1.97 20.13 -17.72
N SER A 947 1.80 18.96 -17.08
CA SER A 947 1.44 18.88 -15.66
C SER A 947 2.42 19.61 -14.73
N LYS A 948 3.71 19.66 -15.09
CA LYS A 948 4.75 20.36 -14.30
C LYS A 948 4.63 21.89 -14.37
N ILE A 949 3.94 22.45 -15.36
CA ILE A 949 3.83 23.91 -15.58
C ILE A 949 2.86 24.58 -14.56
N GLY A 950 1.84 23.87 -14.07
CA GLY A 950 0.90 24.37 -13.05
C GLY A 950 -0.22 25.28 -13.56
N GLU A 951 -0.80 26.10 -12.66
CA GLU A 951 -2.03 26.90 -12.90
C GLU A 951 -2.04 27.77 -14.17
N PRO A 952 -0.95 28.46 -14.58
CA PRO A 952 -0.93 29.24 -15.82
C PRO A 952 -1.18 28.39 -17.07
N GLY A 953 -0.82 27.09 -17.03
CA GLY A 953 -1.13 26.15 -18.09
C GLY A 953 -2.61 25.75 -18.14
N GLN A 954 -3.32 25.79 -17.00
CA GLN A 954 -4.70 25.30 -16.87
C GLN A 954 -5.69 26.10 -17.72
N PHE A 955 -5.57 27.42 -17.77
CA PHE A 955 -6.44 28.25 -18.62
C PHE A 955 -6.32 27.90 -20.11
N MET A 956 -5.09 27.71 -20.59
CA MET A 956 -4.83 27.30 -21.97
C MET A 956 -5.31 25.87 -22.24
N LEU A 957 -5.23 24.98 -21.24
CA LEU A 957 -5.77 23.63 -21.35
C LEU A 957 -7.29 23.63 -21.51
N VAL A 958 -8.02 24.46 -20.76
CA VAL A 958 -9.48 24.58 -20.92
C VAL A 958 -9.85 25.01 -22.34
N GLN A 959 -9.11 25.95 -22.94
CA GLN A 959 -9.34 26.35 -24.34
C GLN A 959 -9.02 25.23 -25.34
N THR A 960 -8.12 24.32 -24.98
CA THR A 960 -7.71 23.18 -25.82
C THR A 960 -8.73 22.03 -25.79
N LEU A 961 -9.73 22.08 -24.90
CA LEU A 961 -10.86 21.14 -24.92
C LEU A 961 -11.68 21.22 -26.22
N ASP A 962 -11.58 22.31 -26.99
CA ASP A 962 -12.22 22.49 -28.29
C ASP A 962 -11.24 22.29 -29.47
N ASP A 963 -10.04 21.71 -29.27
CA ASP A 963 -9.09 21.43 -30.37
C ASP A 963 -9.72 20.53 -31.43
N LYS A 964 -9.36 20.69 -32.70
CA LYS A 964 -9.92 19.89 -33.80
C LYS A 964 -9.53 18.41 -33.73
N ASP A 965 -8.36 18.12 -33.16
CA ASP A 965 -7.86 16.75 -33.00
C ASP A 965 -8.46 16.08 -31.77
N ARG A 966 -9.23 15.01 -32.01
CA ARG A 966 -9.86 14.18 -30.98
C ARG A 966 -8.87 13.67 -29.92
N LYS A 967 -7.64 13.28 -30.33
CA LYS A 967 -6.63 12.75 -29.40
C LYS A 967 -6.16 13.81 -28.43
N VAL A 968 -6.00 15.04 -28.92
CA VAL A 968 -5.60 16.18 -28.09
C VAL A 968 -6.69 16.52 -27.09
N ARG A 969 -7.95 16.65 -27.52
CA ARG A 969 -9.08 16.90 -26.61
C ARG A 969 -9.17 15.86 -25.50
N SER A 970 -9.11 14.57 -25.85
CA SER A 970 -9.19 13.47 -24.88
C SER A 970 -8.04 13.48 -23.86
N ALA A 971 -6.81 13.74 -24.34
CA ALA A 971 -5.62 13.80 -23.50
C ALA A 971 -5.68 14.99 -22.53
N VAL A 972 -6.12 16.16 -23.00
CA VAL A 972 -6.31 17.37 -22.19
C VAL A 972 -7.42 17.18 -21.16
N ALA A 973 -8.55 16.57 -21.55
CA ALA A 973 -9.63 16.27 -20.61
C ALA A 973 -9.16 15.32 -19.50
N LYS A 974 -8.37 14.29 -19.83
CA LYS A 974 -7.76 13.42 -18.81
C LYS A 974 -6.81 14.19 -17.88
N LEU A 975 -5.98 15.08 -18.43
CA LEU A 975 -5.08 15.88 -17.62
C LEU A 975 -5.84 16.81 -16.65
N LEU A 976 -6.90 17.48 -17.11
CA LEU A 976 -7.71 18.34 -16.26
C LEU A 976 -8.35 17.54 -15.11
N GLU A 977 -8.85 16.33 -15.39
CA GLU A 977 -9.36 15.41 -14.37
C GLU A 977 -8.29 15.03 -13.33
N ASP A 978 -7.09 14.64 -13.77
CA ASP A 978 -5.99 14.26 -12.89
C ASP A 978 -5.54 15.43 -12.00
N THR A 979 -5.71 16.68 -12.47
CA THR A 979 -5.43 17.89 -11.67
C THR A 979 -6.55 18.28 -10.70
N GLY A 980 -7.67 17.55 -10.67
CA GLY A 980 -8.85 17.89 -9.86
C GLY A 980 -9.55 19.17 -10.34
N TRP A 981 -9.39 19.55 -11.62
CA TRP A 981 -10.06 20.71 -12.17
C TRP A 981 -11.58 20.48 -12.22
N VAL A 982 -12.34 21.44 -11.69
CA VAL A 982 -13.80 21.44 -11.74
C VAL A 982 -14.25 22.56 -12.68
N PRO A 983 -15.09 22.26 -13.69
CA PRO A 983 -15.58 23.27 -14.61
C PRO A 983 -16.38 24.34 -13.86
N LYS A 984 -15.97 25.60 -14.02
CA LYS A 984 -16.64 26.75 -13.41
C LYS A 984 -17.93 27.13 -14.16
N TYR A 985 -17.93 26.97 -15.49
CA TYR A 985 -19.00 27.41 -16.37
C TYR A 985 -19.66 26.22 -17.08
N THR A 986 -20.94 26.34 -17.42
CA THR A 986 -21.68 25.25 -18.10
C THR A 986 -21.04 24.89 -19.44
N THR A 987 -20.55 25.89 -20.19
CA THR A 987 -19.84 25.67 -21.46
C THR A 987 -18.61 24.80 -21.32
N ASP A 988 -17.85 25.00 -20.24
CA ASP A 988 -16.59 24.31 -20.01
C ASP A 988 -16.87 22.86 -19.61
N ARG A 989 -17.94 22.63 -18.82
CA ARG A 989 -18.46 21.28 -18.52
C ARG A 989 -18.88 20.56 -19.79
N LEU A 990 -19.60 21.22 -20.69
CA LEU A 990 -20.05 20.61 -21.96
C LEU A 990 -18.86 20.25 -22.87
N SER A 991 -17.90 21.15 -23.07
CA SER A 991 -16.68 20.86 -23.84
C SER A 991 -15.85 19.76 -23.19
N TYR A 992 -15.78 19.72 -21.86
CA TYR A 992 -15.11 18.64 -21.12
C TYR A 992 -15.78 17.27 -21.32
N LEU A 993 -17.10 17.18 -21.14
CA LEU A 993 -17.86 15.94 -21.35
C LEU A 993 -17.78 15.47 -22.80
N PHE A 994 -17.81 16.40 -23.75
CA PHE A 994 -17.64 16.10 -25.18
C PHE A 994 -16.23 15.58 -25.47
N ALA A 995 -15.19 16.20 -24.91
CA ALA A 995 -13.81 15.73 -25.02
C ALA A 995 -13.58 14.35 -24.35
N LYS A 996 -14.33 14.03 -23.29
CA LYS A 996 -14.39 12.71 -22.65
C LYS A 996 -15.26 11.69 -23.41
N GLU A 997 -15.97 12.11 -24.45
CA GLU A 997 -16.93 11.28 -25.18
C GLU A 997 -18.06 10.71 -24.31
N GLN A 998 -18.45 11.42 -23.25
CA GLN A 998 -19.56 11.05 -22.37
C GLN A 998 -20.90 11.49 -22.97
N PHE A 999 -21.25 10.89 -24.11
CA PHE A 999 -22.47 11.23 -24.85
C PHE A 999 -23.75 10.93 -24.07
N GLU A 1000 -23.77 9.92 -23.20
CA GLU A 1000 -24.91 9.65 -22.32
C GLU A 1000 -25.18 10.80 -21.37
N ASP A 1001 -24.13 11.36 -20.76
CA ASP A 1001 -24.27 12.50 -19.86
C ASP A 1001 -24.65 13.78 -20.63
N LEU A 1002 -24.15 13.95 -21.86
CA LEU A 1002 -24.62 15.01 -22.76
C LEU A 1002 -26.10 14.85 -23.15
N ILE A 1003 -26.57 13.62 -23.40
CA ILE A 1003 -27.99 13.31 -23.67
C ILE A 1003 -28.85 13.62 -22.45
N LYS A 1004 -28.40 13.22 -21.24
CA LYS A 1004 -29.08 13.54 -19.98
C LYS A 1004 -29.17 15.04 -19.71
N ILE A 1005 -28.09 15.79 -20.02
CA ILE A 1005 -28.11 17.25 -19.95
C ILE A 1005 -29.13 17.83 -20.94
N GLY A 1006 -29.32 17.20 -22.10
CA GLY A 1006 -30.39 17.47 -23.03
C GLY A 1006 -30.11 18.68 -23.94
N PRO A 1007 -31.08 19.59 -24.16
CA PRO A 1007 -30.98 20.73 -25.06
C PRO A 1007 -29.67 21.57 -25.00
N PRO A 1008 -29.04 21.86 -23.84
CA PRO A 1008 -27.81 22.64 -23.74
C PRO A 1008 -26.62 21.97 -24.43
N SER A 1009 -26.66 20.64 -24.55
CA SER A 1009 -25.66 19.87 -25.25
C SER A 1009 -25.82 19.95 -26.78
N VAL A 1010 -26.94 20.47 -27.30
CA VAL A 1010 -27.24 20.48 -28.74
C VAL A 1010 -26.17 21.24 -29.52
N ASP A 1011 -25.68 22.38 -29.04
CA ASP A 1011 -24.64 23.15 -29.75
C ASP A 1011 -23.32 22.37 -29.88
N ILE A 1012 -22.82 21.80 -28.77
CA ILE A 1012 -21.57 21.03 -28.78
C ILE A 1012 -21.73 19.73 -29.59
N LEU A 1013 -22.89 19.08 -29.52
CA LEU A 1013 -23.21 17.89 -30.31
C LEU A 1013 -23.35 18.21 -31.80
N ALA A 1014 -23.94 19.35 -32.15
CA ALA A 1014 -24.07 19.84 -33.53
C ALA A 1014 -22.70 20.17 -34.12
N ARG A 1015 -21.80 20.78 -33.35
CA ARG A 1015 -20.38 20.93 -33.73
C ARG A 1015 -19.75 19.57 -34.01
N GLY A 1016 -20.05 18.57 -33.19
CA GLY A 1016 -19.61 17.18 -33.39
C GLY A 1016 -20.10 16.50 -34.67
N LEU A 1017 -21.17 16.99 -35.31
CA LEU A 1017 -21.59 16.50 -36.65
C LEU A 1017 -20.57 16.83 -37.75
N HIS A 1018 -19.71 17.81 -37.52
CA HIS A 1018 -18.66 18.25 -38.42
C HIS A 1018 -17.25 17.85 -37.94
N ASP A 1019 -17.16 16.99 -36.91
CA ASP A 1019 -15.88 16.49 -36.40
C ASP A 1019 -15.11 15.70 -37.45
N GLU A 1020 -13.77 15.70 -37.40
CA GLU A 1020 -12.93 14.91 -38.32
C GLU A 1020 -13.11 13.40 -38.10
N ASP A 1021 -13.39 12.97 -36.87
CA ASP A 1021 -13.62 11.57 -36.50
C ASP A 1021 -15.05 11.09 -36.86
N SER A 1022 -15.14 10.02 -37.64
CA SER A 1022 -16.44 9.48 -38.08
C SER A 1022 -17.29 8.89 -36.97
N GLY A 1023 -16.68 8.38 -35.90
CA GLY A 1023 -17.37 7.85 -34.74
C GLY A 1023 -18.02 8.96 -33.92
N ILE A 1024 -17.31 10.08 -33.71
CA ILE A 1024 -17.86 11.28 -33.07
C ILE A 1024 -19.07 11.81 -33.86
N ARG A 1025 -18.96 11.91 -35.19
CA ARG A 1025 -20.10 12.32 -36.03
C ARG A 1025 -21.33 11.41 -35.88
N ALA A 1026 -21.12 10.10 -35.73
CA ALA A 1026 -22.22 9.14 -35.56
C ALA A 1026 -22.86 9.27 -34.17
N LYS A 1027 -22.04 9.29 -33.10
CA LYS A 1027 -22.51 9.45 -31.71
C LYS A 1027 -23.23 10.78 -31.50
N SER A 1028 -22.71 11.88 -32.05
CA SER A 1028 -23.39 13.17 -32.04
C SER A 1028 -24.76 13.13 -32.72
N ARG A 1029 -24.89 12.42 -33.84
CA ARG A 1029 -26.17 12.28 -34.55
C ARG A 1029 -27.18 11.47 -33.76
N GLU A 1030 -26.75 10.37 -33.16
CA GLU A 1030 -27.59 9.53 -32.30
C GLU A 1030 -28.05 10.30 -31.07
N ALA A 1031 -27.12 10.98 -30.38
CA ALA A 1031 -27.43 11.81 -29.22
C ALA A 1031 -28.45 12.91 -29.57
N LEU A 1032 -28.26 13.61 -30.70
CA LEU A 1032 -29.22 14.61 -31.17
C LEU A 1032 -30.60 14.02 -31.52
N ALA A 1033 -30.65 12.80 -32.07
CA ALA A 1033 -31.92 12.13 -32.36
C ALA A 1033 -32.69 11.79 -31.08
N ILE A 1034 -32.00 11.24 -30.07
CA ILE A 1034 -32.60 10.92 -28.77
C ILE A 1034 -33.08 12.18 -28.06
N ILE A 1035 -32.28 13.24 -28.05
CA ILE A 1035 -32.68 14.54 -27.49
C ILE A 1035 -33.91 15.05 -28.26
N SER A 1036 -33.92 15.01 -29.59
CA SER A 1036 -35.06 15.47 -30.39
C SER A 1036 -36.34 14.66 -30.14
N ASP A 1037 -36.25 13.34 -29.94
CA ASP A 1037 -37.40 12.48 -29.66
C ASP A 1037 -37.96 12.76 -28.26
N SER A 1038 -37.08 13.04 -27.28
CA SER A 1038 -37.47 13.41 -25.91
C SER A 1038 -38.19 14.76 -25.80
N ILE A 1039 -38.00 15.64 -26.79
CA ILE A 1039 -38.64 16.97 -26.90
C ILE A 1039 -40.03 16.87 -27.55
N GLN A 1040 -40.30 15.81 -28.31
CA GLN A 1040 -41.58 15.61 -29.01
C GLN A 1040 -42.63 14.82 -28.21
N THR A 1041 -42.23 14.18 -27.11
CA THR A 1041 -43.08 13.46 -26.15
C THR A 1041 -43.35 14.29 -24.92
#